data_AF-A0A642UE95-F1
#
_entry.id   AF-A0A642UE95-F1
#
_cell.length_a   1.000
_cell.length_b   1.000
_cell.length_c   1.000
_cell.angle_alpha   90.00
_cell.angle_beta   90.00
_cell.angle_gamma   90.00
#
_symmetry.space_group_name_H-M   'P 1'
#
loop_
_entity.id
_entity.type
_entity.pdbx_description
1 polymer ?
#
loop_
_entity_poly.entity_id
_entity_poly.type
_entity_poly.pdbx_seq_one_letter_code
_entity_poly.pdbx_strand_id
1 'polypeptide(L)'
;MPPNTPSNVSNEQTKGLPFQQFPDLPNEIQRFIYSLVDVPSVCRAYVAFAPYWSVGPAADYLKKRTVNVSLVATTRSDTAINFDTLAKLPPCDVSVEATVRTWPHTTRRLDQVTVRSLSVDMNGEFGTRFHGNFHDLKHPLKSLKLFSVSLSTSQIPASVQHLQLSLCSQSFMRNLDTLENLEKLVLDSLLDNQITLPHSLVDISLAGEFHVDCNLPKLRVARDCDRYNLPWSQMETVTDCDGIPKVTSLDNLRSIHVRSSAVPVSFRGIWCPKLTVVKIFGYRADFRINDDDASSMFDDSQMAQLTELIAPDFTVTNFTPFESLQNVHVKLVEPLTDRLVLPSALETLAVSTEVPVTGVPSQIKTLCVAANHNDVSIASDNLRSVTLSQAHDVILSCPRLTCLKVSEFSGSIKLDIPKLESADIDGGKCDVVSVLSQISAASLKISYCSFQSLILNNPMDRLVLNGCKLDELTVEAWEVDIRMTIISRRTSITADTVNIHIYDEEVPAKLSLRCRKLSTPILDPRCYRDVESLTLWPKDHASSKFIPHNTLTPNALVDCQALEKLELKEISIASTKDDPLVIPATVKSLIIKDIMADELWLEFRDESRLEHFELTLSEYAANDSPCFTMETLGLHQKPPSFYCPLLENYH
;
A
#
# COMPACT_ATOMS: atom_id res chain seq x y z
N MET A 1 15.46 -69.29 53.69
CA MET A 1 15.58 -67.95 53.09
C MET A 1 16.57 -68.01 51.92
N PRO A 2 16.04 -68.05 50.69
CA PRO A 2 16.62 -67.41 49.52
C PRO A 2 15.62 -66.40 48.90
N PRO A 3 16.10 -65.47 48.04
CA PRO A 3 15.33 -64.31 47.60
C PRO A 3 14.44 -64.63 46.39
N ASN A 4 13.24 -64.04 46.40
CA ASN A 4 12.28 -64.05 45.30
C ASN A 4 12.77 -63.21 44.12
N THR A 5 12.71 -63.80 42.94
CA THR A 5 12.92 -63.17 41.64
C THR A 5 11.70 -62.28 41.30
N PRO A 6 11.89 -61.04 40.83
CA PRO A 6 10.78 -60.21 40.39
C PRO A 6 10.32 -60.57 38.96
N SER A 7 9.01 -60.55 38.81
CA SER A 7 8.22 -60.78 37.61
C SER A 7 8.52 -59.78 36.49
N ASN A 8 8.70 -60.30 35.27
CA ASN A 8 8.68 -59.55 34.01
C ASN A 8 7.34 -58.83 33.82
N VAL A 9 7.37 -57.50 33.81
CA VAL A 9 6.32 -56.67 33.19
C VAL A 9 6.89 -56.20 31.85
N SER A 10 6.28 -56.68 30.78
CA SER A 10 6.56 -56.30 29.40
C SER A 10 6.20 -54.83 29.17
N ASN A 11 7.20 -54.02 28.82
CA ASN A 11 7.01 -52.70 28.23
C ASN A 11 6.34 -52.85 26.86
N GLU A 12 5.04 -52.53 26.79
CA GLU A 12 4.37 -52.22 25.52
C GLU A 12 5.03 -50.98 24.92
N GLN A 13 5.73 -51.21 23.80
CA GLN A 13 6.21 -50.16 22.91
C GLN A 13 5.00 -49.38 22.37
N THR A 14 4.85 -48.13 22.79
CA THR A 14 4.13 -47.12 22.04
C THR A 14 4.83 -46.93 20.69
N LYS A 15 4.35 -47.64 19.66
CA LYS A 15 4.65 -47.31 18.26
C LYS A 15 4.13 -45.89 18.01
N GLY A 16 5.01 -44.90 18.11
CA GLY A 16 4.72 -43.54 17.65
C GLY A 16 4.25 -43.60 16.20
N LEU A 17 3.07 -43.06 15.93
CA LEU A 17 2.63 -42.78 14.57
C LEU A 17 3.76 -42.00 13.86
N PRO A 18 4.18 -42.38 12.65
CA PRO A 18 5.18 -41.60 11.93
C PRO A 18 4.63 -40.18 11.76
N PHE A 19 5.43 -39.18 12.17
CA PHE A 19 5.10 -37.79 11.92
C PHE A 19 4.88 -37.61 10.42
N GLN A 20 3.64 -37.32 10.00
CA GLN A 20 3.34 -36.99 8.60
C GLN A 20 4.13 -35.74 8.24
N GLN A 21 5.02 -35.84 7.25
CA GLN A 21 5.69 -34.66 6.71
C GLN A 21 4.72 -33.92 5.80
N PHE A 22 4.94 -32.62 5.58
CA PHE A 22 4.09 -31.82 4.70
C PHE A 22 3.89 -32.44 3.30
N PRO A 23 4.93 -33.02 2.64
CA PRO A 23 4.76 -33.72 1.36
C PRO A 23 3.79 -34.91 1.39
N ASP A 24 3.56 -35.51 2.56
CA ASP A 24 2.69 -36.68 2.73
C ASP A 24 1.21 -36.29 2.93
N LEU A 25 0.92 -34.98 3.09
CA LEU A 25 -0.44 -34.50 3.25
C LEU A 25 -1.24 -34.70 1.95
N PRO A 26 -2.54 -35.01 2.01
CA PRO A 26 -3.41 -35.01 0.84
C PRO A 26 -3.33 -33.69 0.06
N ASN A 27 -3.39 -33.77 -1.27
CA ASN A 27 -3.29 -32.59 -2.15
C ASN A 27 -4.33 -31.52 -1.81
N GLU A 28 -5.51 -31.89 -1.33
CA GLU A 28 -6.57 -30.97 -0.90
C GLU A 28 -6.12 -30.14 0.31
N ILE A 29 -5.45 -30.77 1.28
CA ILE A 29 -4.91 -30.11 2.47
C ILE A 29 -3.75 -29.20 2.06
N GLN A 30 -2.85 -29.68 1.18
CA GLN A 30 -1.75 -28.85 0.68
C GLN A 30 -2.27 -27.60 -0.06
N ARG A 31 -3.27 -27.76 -0.95
CA ARG A 31 -3.92 -26.63 -1.65
C ARG A 31 -4.58 -25.66 -0.68
N PHE A 32 -5.25 -26.18 0.36
CA PHE A 32 -5.83 -25.34 1.40
C PHE A 32 -4.74 -24.55 2.12
N ILE A 33 -3.65 -25.18 2.55
CA ILE A 33 -2.54 -24.50 3.20
C ILE A 33 -1.95 -23.43 2.26
N TYR A 34 -1.67 -23.75 0.99
CA TYR A 34 -1.16 -22.77 0.03
C TYR A 34 -2.12 -21.60 -0.23
N SER A 35 -3.43 -21.79 -0.06
CA SER A 35 -4.41 -20.70 -0.15
C SER A 35 -4.38 -19.75 1.05
N LEU A 36 -3.74 -20.14 2.15
CA LEU A 36 -3.60 -19.36 3.38
C LEU A 36 -2.23 -18.67 3.52
N VAL A 37 -1.25 -18.99 2.68
CA VAL A 37 0.09 -18.36 2.69
C VAL A 37 0.28 -17.41 1.50
N ASP A 38 1.23 -16.49 1.67
CA ASP A 38 1.62 -15.54 0.64
C ASP A 38 2.26 -16.23 -0.59
N VAL A 39 2.14 -15.59 -1.75
CA VAL A 39 2.63 -16.12 -3.03
C VAL A 39 4.15 -16.37 -3.01
N PRO A 40 5.01 -15.46 -2.51
CA PRO A 40 6.45 -15.72 -2.37
C PRO A 40 6.79 -16.96 -1.53
N SER A 41 6.08 -17.20 -0.43
CA SER A 41 6.25 -18.40 0.38
C SER A 41 5.86 -19.67 -0.36
N VAL A 42 4.78 -19.64 -1.16
CA VAL A 42 4.43 -20.77 -2.05
C VAL A 42 5.49 -20.99 -3.12
N CYS A 43 6.09 -19.92 -3.68
CA CYS A 43 7.20 -20.03 -4.62
C CYS A 43 8.43 -20.69 -4.00
N ARG A 44 8.80 -20.29 -2.78
CA ARG A 44 9.90 -20.91 -2.02
C ARG A 44 9.60 -22.36 -1.68
N ALA A 45 8.38 -22.66 -1.26
CA ALA A 45 7.93 -24.02 -1.00
C ALA A 45 8.00 -24.87 -2.27
N TYR A 46 7.55 -24.35 -3.42
CA TYR A 46 7.69 -25.02 -4.71
C TYR A 46 9.16 -25.36 -5.01
N VAL A 47 10.07 -24.40 -4.86
CA VAL A 47 11.50 -24.62 -5.12
C VAL A 47 12.11 -25.63 -4.15
N ALA A 48 11.78 -25.55 -2.86
CA ALA A 48 12.25 -26.47 -1.84
C ALA A 48 11.72 -27.89 -2.05
N PHE A 49 10.47 -28.02 -2.49
CA PHE A 49 9.84 -29.31 -2.73
C PHE A 49 9.99 -29.82 -4.14
N ALA A 50 10.58 -29.07 -5.08
CA ALA A 50 10.75 -29.44 -6.50
C ALA A 50 11.20 -30.90 -6.75
N PRO A 51 12.07 -31.51 -5.91
CA PRO A 51 12.45 -32.92 -6.06
C PRO A 51 11.34 -33.95 -5.74
N TYR A 52 10.22 -33.54 -5.14
CA TYR A 52 9.14 -34.40 -4.65
C TYR A 52 7.88 -34.31 -5.51
N TRP A 53 7.06 -35.36 -5.51
CA TRP A 53 5.80 -35.42 -6.25
C TRP A 53 4.72 -34.46 -5.71
N SER A 54 4.87 -33.98 -4.48
CA SER A 54 3.96 -33.05 -3.78
C SER A 54 4.00 -31.61 -4.32
N VAL A 55 4.74 -31.35 -5.40
CA VAL A 55 4.87 -30.01 -6.01
C VAL A 55 3.65 -29.62 -6.85
N GLY A 56 2.88 -30.61 -7.33
CA GLY A 56 1.70 -30.40 -8.17
C GLY A 56 0.71 -29.36 -7.61
N PRO A 57 0.27 -29.49 -6.34
CA PRO A 57 -0.59 -28.50 -5.68
C PRO A 57 -0.03 -27.07 -5.69
N ALA A 58 1.26 -26.88 -5.45
CA ALA A 58 1.89 -25.56 -5.51
C ALA A 58 1.92 -25.02 -6.94
N ALA A 59 2.23 -25.86 -7.92
CA ALA A 59 2.22 -25.49 -9.35
C ALA A 59 0.83 -25.03 -9.80
N ASP A 60 -0.22 -25.78 -9.42
CA ASP A 60 -1.62 -25.46 -9.73
C ASP A 60 -2.06 -24.13 -9.11
N TYR A 61 -1.57 -23.84 -7.90
CA TYR A 61 -1.82 -22.57 -7.22
C TYR A 61 -1.14 -21.41 -7.97
N LEU A 62 0.15 -21.53 -8.27
CA LEU A 62 0.93 -20.48 -8.94
C LEU A 62 0.42 -20.16 -10.36
N LYS A 63 -0.13 -21.14 -11.09
CA LYS A 63 -0.76 -20.91 -12.41
C LYS A 63 -1.95 -19.94 -12.39
N LYS A 64 -2.58 -19.74 -11.23
CA LYS A 64 -3.76 -18.88 -11.05
C LYS A 64 -3.43 -17.56 -10.35
N ARG A 65 -2.15 -17.31 -10.07
CA ARG A 65 -1.69 -16.15 -9.31
C ARG A 65 -0.63 -15.40 -10.11
N THR A 66 -0.58 -14.09 -9.88
CA THR A 66 0.51 -13.25 -10.35
C THR A 66 1.65 -13.32 -9.34
N VAL A 67 2.84 -13.66 -9.80
CA VAL A 67 4.07 -13.70 -9.00
C VAL A 67 4.79 -12.37 -9.16
N ASN A 68 4.97 -11.66 -8.04
CA ASN A 68 5.74 -10.42 -8.02
C ASN A 68 7.24 -10.74 -8.00
N VAL A 69 8.01 -10.10 -8.88
CA VAL A 69 9.44 -10.32 -9.05
C VAL A 69 10.16 -8.97 -9.01
N SER A 70 11.28 -8.93 -8.30
CA SER A 70 12.12 -7.74 -8.20
C SER A 70 13.60 -8.11 -8.20
N LEU A 71 14.44 -7.28 -8.82
CA LEU A 71 15.90 -7.44 -8.79
C LEU A 71 16.46 -7.27 -7.38
N VAL A 72 15.81 -6.48 -6.53
CA VAL A 72 16.27 -6.16 -5.17
C VAL A 72 15.59 -7.02 -4.10
N ALA A 73 14.82 -8.05 -4.49
CA ALA A 73 14.18 -8.95 -3.55
C ALA A 73 15.22 -9.85 -2.88
N THR A 74 15.21 -9.89 -1.54
CA THR A 74 16.02 -10.84 -0.77
C THR A 74 15.39 -12.24 -0.79
N THR A 75 16.17 -13.26 -0.43
CA THR A 75 15.71 -14.67 -0.39
C THR A 75 14.48 -14.86 0.49
N ARG A 76 14.31 -14.03 1.52
CA ARG A 76 13.22 -14.08 2.50
C ARG A 76 12.23 -12.91 2.35
N SER A 77 12.12 -12.29 1.17
CA SER A 77 11.15 -11.23 0.92
C SER A 77 9.72 -11.76 0.91
N ASP A 78 8.80 -11.02 1.53
CA ASP A 78 7.40 -11.45 1.73
C ASP A 78 6.47 -10.94 0.62
N THR A 79 6.94 -9.98 -0.20
CA THR A 79 6.15 -9.29 -1.23
C THR A 79 6.54 -9.66 -2.65
N ALA A 80 7.77 -10.12 -2.87
CA ALA A 80 8.32 -10.46 -4.17
C ALA A 80 9.40 -11.54 -4.05
N ILE A 81 9.68 -12.23 -5.16
CA ILE A 81 10.81 -13.16 -5.28
C ILE A 81 11.91 -12.59 -6.18
N ASN A 82 13.12 -13.12 -6.06
CA ASN A 82 14.21 -12.80 -6.98
C ASN A 82 14.14 -13.63 -8.27
N PHE A 83 14.90 -13.21 -9.29
CA PHE A 83 14.94 -13.88 -10.60
C PHE A 83 15.46 -15.32 -10.54
N ASP A 84 16.34 -15.64 -9.60
CA ASP A 84 16.87 -17.00 -9.43
C ASP A 84 15.81 -17.97 -8.90
N THR A 85 14.88 -17.48 -8.07
CA THR A 85 13.71 -18.24 -7.64
C THR A 85 12.75 -18.39 -8.82
N LEU A 86 12.46 -17.31 -9.55
CA LEU A 86 11.59 -17.33 -10.73
C LEU A 86 12.05 -18.35 -11.78
N ALA A 87 13.36 -18.43 -12.03
CA ALA A 87 13.94 -19.36 -13.00
C ALA A 87 13.67 -20.85 -12.68
N LYS A 88 13.28 -21.16 -11.43
CA LYS A 88 12.97 -22.51 -10.97
C LYS A 88 11.47 -22.80 -10.92
N LEU A 89 10.61 -21.80 -11.17
CA LEU A 89 9.15 -21.91 -11.09
C LEU A 89 8.54 -22.46 -12.39
N PRO A 90 7.31 -23.01 -12.35
CA PRO A 90 6.58 -23.33 -13.56
C PRO A 90 6.09 -22.02 -14.23
N PRO A 91 5.78 -22.03 -15.55
CA PRO A 91 5.25 -20.85 -16.22
C PRO A 91 3.99 -20.32 -15.52
N CYS A 92 4.08 -19.08 -15.05
CA CYS A 92 3.03 -18.37 -14.30
C CYS A 92 2.92 -16.92 -14.80
N ASP A 93 1.88 -16.21 -14.36
CA ASP A 93 1.74 -14.79 -14.63
C ASP A 93 2.71 -14.02 -13.73
N VAL A 94 3.48 -13.09 -14.29
CA VAL A 94 4.55 -12.38 -13.57
C VAL A 94 4.28 -10.88 -13.59
N SER A 95 4.45 -10.23 -12.44
CA SER A 95 4.51 -8.78 -12.33
C SER A 95 5.91 -8.36 -11.91
N VAL A 96 6.53 -7.46 -12.65
CA VAL A 96 7.88 -6.99 -12.37
C VAL A 96 7.84 -5.52 -12.03
N GLU A 97 8.44 -5.18 -10.89
CA GLU A 97 8.75 -3.80 -10.54
C GLU A 97 10.17 -3.48 -11.01
N ALA A 98 10.31 -2.41 -11.78
CA ALA A 98 11.60 -1.94 -12.29
C ALA A 98 11.68 -0.42 -12.22
N THR A 99 12.89 0.08 -12.36
CA THR A 99 13.14 1.48 -12.66
C THR A 99 13.60 1.63 -14.10
N VAL A 100 13.53 2.82 -14.67
CA VAL A 100 14.12 3.11 -16.00
C VAL A 100 15.59 2.62 -16.07
N ARG A 101 16.32 2.77 -14.96
CA ARG A 101 17.74 2.43 -14.81
C ARG A 101 17.98 0.92 -14.73
N THR A 102 17.13 0.20 -14.01
CA THR A 102 17.26 -1.26 -13.84
C THR A 102 16.63 -2.07 -14.99
N TRP A 103 15.84 -1.41 -15.84
CA TRP A 103 15.12 -2.07 -16.94
C TRP A 103 16.00 -2.94 -17.85
N PRO A 104 17.17 -2.52 -18.35
CA PRO A 104 17.99 -3.37 -19.22
C PRO A 104 18.40 -4.70 -18.55
N HIS A 105 18.70 -4.66 -17.25
CA HIS A 105 19.04 -5.86 -16.48
C HIS A 105 17.83 -6.74 -16.25
N THR A 106 16.69 -6.13 -15.92
CA THR A 106 15.40 -6.80 -15.77
C THR A 106 15.01 -7.56 -17.04
N THR A 107 15.07 -6.90 -18.20
CA THR A 107 14.79 -7.50 -19.52
C THR A 107 15.69 -8.71 -19.78
N ARG A 108 17.00 -8.55 -19.57
CA ARG A 108 17.96 -9.65 -19.79
C ARG A 108 17.66 -10.89 -18.94
N ARG A 109 17.22 -10.70 -17.70
CA ARG A 109 16.83 -11.81 -16.80
C ARG A 109 15.47 -12.39 -17.17
N LEU A 110 14.51 -11.56 -17.58
CA LEU A 110 13.20 -12.02 -18.08
C LEU A 110 13.34 -12.89 -19.33
N ASP A 111 14.25 -12.55 -20.23
CA ASP A 111 14.50 -13.31 -21.47
C ASP A 111 15.19 -14.67 -21.25
N GLN A 112 15.62 -14.96 -20.01
CA GLN A 112 16.20 -16.24 -19.59
C GLN A 112 15.17 -17.18 -18.95
N VAL A 113 13.97 -16.69 -18.65
CA VAL A 113 12.90 -17.49 -18.01
C VAL A 113 11.70 -17.64 -18.93
N THR A 114 10.81 -18.59 -18.63
CA THR A 114 9.54 -18.76 -19.34
C THR A 114 8.39 -18.29 -18.46
N VAL A 115 7.61 -17.31 -18.92
CA VAL A 115 6.45 -16.79 -18.20
C VAL A 115 5.17 -16.95 -19.04
N ARG A 116 4.01 -17.02 -18.38
CA ARG A 116 2.71 -17.14 -19.04
C ARG A 116 2.19 -15.79 -19.55
N SER A 117 2.35 -14.75 -18.73
CA SER A 117 2.10 -13.38 -19.11
C SER A 117 2.93 -12.43 -18.25
N LEU A 118 3.18 -11.23 -18.77
CA LEU A 118 4.03 -10.23 -18.13
C LEU A 118 3.24 -8.94 -17.88
N SER A 119 3.37 -8.44 -16.66
CA SER A 119 2.99 -7.09 -16.25
C SER A 119 4.25 -6.35 -15.79
N VAL A 120 4.41 -5.09 -16.18
CA VAL A 120 5.55 -4.26 -15.79
C VAL A 120 5.02 -3.01 -15.09
N ASP A 121 5.58 -2.73 -13.92
CA ASP A 121 5.45 -1.47 -13.20
C ASP A 121 6.81 -0.79 -13.19
N MET A 122 6.92 0.35 -13.88
CA MET A 122 8.18 1.05 -14.07
C MET A 122 8.12 2.47 -13.51
N ASN A 123 9.04 2.74 -12.58
CA ASN A 123 9.22 4.05 -11.99
C ASN A 123 10.45 4.75 -12.62
N GLY A 124 10.27 5.99 -13.06
CA GLY A 124 11.34 6.89 -13.48
C GLY A 124 11.52 8.04 -12.49
N GLU A 125 12.61 8.79 -12.66
CA GLU A 125 12.70 10.14 -12.11
C GLU A 125 12.14 11.13 -13.13
N PHE A 126 11.55 12.23 -12.67
CA PHE A 126 10.87 13.19 -13.55
C PHE A 126 11.79 13.68 -14.67
N GLY A 127 11.33 13.55 -15.92
CA GLY A 127 12.11 13.93 -17.10
C GLY A 127 13.11 12.89 -17.58
N THR A 128 13.28 11.75 -16.89
CA THR A 128 14.16 10.67 -17.34
C THR A 128 13.62 10.07 -18.64
N ARG A 129 14.43 10.14 -19.69
CA ARG A 129 14.12 9.49 -20.97
C ARG A 129 14.38 8.01 -20.87
N PHE A 130 13.37 7.23 -21.23
CA PHE A 130 13.48 5.79 -21.37
C PHE A 130 14.20 5.46 -22.68
N HIS A 131 15.46 5.05 -22.56
CA HIS A 131 16.29 4.61 -23.68
C HIS A 131 16.10 3.12 -24.02
N GLY A 132 15.26 2.39 -23.27
CA GLY A 132 14.98 0.98 -23.51
C GLY A 132 13.96 0.75 -24.62
N ASN A 133 13.73 -0.53 -24.92
CA ASN A 133 12.70 -0.96 -25.86
C ASN A 133 11.93 -2.14 -25.27
N PHE A 134 10.61 -2.01 -25.10
CA PHE A 134 9.78 -3.11 -24.63
C PHE A 134 9.58 -4.19 -25.69
N HIS A 135 9.84 -3.88 -26.97
CA HIS A 135 9.79 -4.88 -28.05
C HIS A 135 10.94 -5.90 -27.97
N ASP A 136 11.97 -5.63 -27.16
CA ASP A 136 13.09 -6.56 -26.97
C ASP A 136 12.70 -7.77 -26.10
N LEU A 137 11.59 -7.68 -25.37
CA LEU A 137 11.09 -8.77 -24.52
C LEU A 137 10.61 -9.95 -25.37
N LYS A 138 11.07 -11.15 -25.02
CA LYS A 138 10.53 -12.40 -25.62
C LYS A 138 9.07 -12.69 -25.24
N HIS A 139 8.58 -12.08 -24.18
CA HIS A 139 7.29 -12.38 -23.57
C HIS A 139 6.26 -11.30 -23.90
N PRO A 140 5.00 -11.67 -24.19
CA PRO A 140 3.94 -10.70 -24.46
C PRO A 140 3.63 -9.88 -23.20
N LEU A 141 3.74 -8.56 -23.32
CA LEU A 141 3.43 -7.61 -22.27
C LEU A 141 1.92 -7.31 -22.29
N LYS A 142 1.20 -7.66 -21.22
CA LYS A 142 -0.25 -7.42 -21.10
C LYS A 142 -0.59 -6.13 -20.37
N SER A 143 0.16 -5.79 -19.33
CA SER A 143 -0.06 -4.60 -18.52
C SER A 143 1.22 -3.81 -18.40
N LEU A 144 1.14 -2.49 -18.61
CA LEU A 144 2.25 -1.57 -18.48
C LEU A 144 1.82 -0.37 -17.62
N LYS A 145 2.48 -0.19 -16.48
CA LYS A 145 2.32 0.98 -15.63
C LYS A 145 3.62 1.75 -15.62
N LEU A 146 3.55 3.05 -15.91
CA LEU A 146 4.69 3.94 -16.02
C LEU A 146 4.42 5.16 -15.14
N PHE A 147 5.34 5.43 -14.23
CA PHE A 147 5.30 6.60 -13.37
C PHE A 147 6.54 7.46 -13.62
N SER A 148 6.34 8.71 -14.01
CA SER A 148 7.42 9.67 -14.21
C SER A 148 8.45 9.23 -15.27
N VAL A 149 7.99 8.60 -16.36
CA VAL A 149 8.84 8.10 -17.47
C VAL A 149 8.56 8.89 -18.75
N SER A 150 9.59 9.24 -19.51
CA SER A 150 9.44 9.79 -20.86
C SER A 150 9.76 8.73 -21.92
N LEU A 151 8.77 8.35 -22.72
CA LEU A 151 8.91 7.38 -23.81
C LEU A 151 7.97 7.70 -24.97
N SER A 152 8.24 7.11 -26.12
CA SER A 152 7.38 7.13 -27.31
C SER A 152 6.33 6.03 -27.31
N THR A 153 5.15 6.35 -27.84
CA THR A 153 4.10 5.37 -28.18
C THR A 153 4.62 4.20 -28.98
N SER A 154 5.56 4.44 -29.90
CA SER A 154 6.20 3.39 -30.70
C SER A 154 7.01 2.39 -29.89
N GLN A 155 7.44 2.74 -28.66
CA GLN A 155 8.13 1.83 -27.75
C GLN A 155 7.16 0.94 -26.97
N ILE A 156 5.84 1.22 -27.00
CA ILE A 156 4.83 0.42 -26.31
C ILE A 156 4.42 -0.76 -27.22
N PRO A 157 4.50 -2.01 -26.75
CA PRO A 157 4.10 -3.16 -27.55
C PRO A 157 2.60 -3.19 -27.83
N ALA A 158 2.21 -3.57 -29.05
CA ALA A 158 0.80 -3.70 -29.43
C ALA A 158 0.04 -4.80 -28.65
N SER A 159 0.75 -5.66 -27.91
CA SER A 159 0.14 -6.67 -27.02
C SER A 159 -0.44 -6.09 -25.74
N VAL A 160 -0.11 -4.83 -25.40
CA VAL A 160 -0.55 -4.19 -24.16
C VAL A 160 -2.07 -4.02 -24.17
N GLN A 161 -2.72 -4.57 -23.15
CA GLN A 161 -4.15 -4.49 -22.91
C GLN A 161 -4.50 -3.41 -21.88
N HIS A 162 -3.63 -3.23 -20.89
CA HIS A 162 -3.79 -2.22 -19.83
C HIS A 162 -2.59 -1.29 -19.80
N LEU A 163 -2.84 0.02 -19.97
CA LEU A 163 -1.81 1.05 -19.92
C LEU A 163 -2.16 2.08 -18.83
N GLN A 164 -1.22 2.32 -17.92
CA GLN A 164 -1.31 3.39 -16.94
C GLN A 164 -0.09 4.29 -17.06
N LEU A 165 -0.33 5.58 -17.25
CA LEU A 165 0.70 6.61 -17.38
C LEU A 165 0.42 7.70 -16.35
N SER A 166 1.34 7.88 -15.42
CA SER A 166 1.26 8.90 -14.39
C SER A 166 2.49 9.79 -14.46
N LEU A 167 2.33 11.10 -14.50
CA LEU A 167 3.44 12.09 -14.55
C LEU A 167 4.44 11.86 -15.69
N CYS A 168 4.01 11.24 -16.80
CA CYS A 168 4.87 10.94 -17.94
C CYS A 168 4.99 12.15 -18.90
N SER A 169 6.14 12.32 -19.54
CA SER A 169 6.32 13.39 -20.53
C SER A 169 5.70 13.02 -21.88
N GLN A 170 4.95 13.96 -22.47
CA GLN A 170 3.98 13.67 -23.53
C GLN A 170 4.44 13.89 -24.95
N SER A 171 5.64 14.45 -25.18
CA SER A 171 6.09 14.82 -26.52
C SER A 171 6.05 13.67 -27.53
N PHE A 172 5.80 12.45 -27.08
CA PHE A 172 5.76 11.24 -27.88
C PHE A 172 4.47 10.38 -27.71
N MET A 173 3.42 10.90 -27.05
CA MET A 173 2.20 10.14 -26.69
C MET A 173 0.92 10.49 -27.49
N ARG A 174 1.05 11.15 -28.65
CA ARG A 174 -0.13 11.63 -29.42
C ARG A 174 -0.99 10.54 -30.05
N ASN A 175 -0.40 9.39 -30.39
CA ASN A 175 -1.00 8.37 -31.23
C ASN A 175 -1.18 7.03 -30.48
N LEU A 176 -2.14 6.96 -29.55
CA LEU A 176 -2.50 5.70 -28.87
C LEU A 176 -3.42 4.82 -29.72
N ASP A 177 -3.96 5.34 -30.83
CA ASP A 177 -4.77 4.60 -31.80
C ASP A 177 -4.08 3.37 -32.38
N THR A 178 -2.74 3.36 -32.41
CA THR A 178 -1.92 2.21 -32.82
C THR A 178 -1.99 1.00 -31.87
N LEU A 179 -2.48 1.18 -30.64
CA LEU A 179 -2.58 0.13 -29.62
C LEU A 179 -3.94 -0.59 -29.72
N GLU A 180 -4.13 -1.38 -30.79
CA GLU A 180 -5.43 -2.01 -31.13
C GLU A 180 -5.97 -3.00 -30.08
N ASN A 181 -5.14 -3.48 -29.16
CA ASN A 181 -5.55 -4.38 -28.08
C ASN A 181 -5.78 -3.66 -26.75
N LEU A 182 -5.66 -2.33 -26.71
CA LEU A 182 -5.74 -1.57 -25.47
C LEU A 182 -7.20 -1.50 -25.00
N GLU A 183 -7.52 -2.21 -23.92
CA GLU A 183 -8.86 -2.29 -23.32
C GLU A 183 -9.02 -1.28 -22.17
N LYS A 184 -7.93 -0.98 -21.46
CA LYS A 184 -7.91 -0.07 -20.32
C LYS A 184 -6.80 0.96 -20.42
N LEU A 185 -7.17 2.23 -20.24
CA LEU A 185 -6.25 3.36 -20.24
C LEU A 185 -6.45 4.24 -19.00
N VAL A 186 -5.37 4.50 -18.28
CA VAL A 186 -5.33 5.45 -17.16
C VAL A 186 -4.26 6.49 -17.46
N LEU A 187 -4.67 7.75 -17.62
CA LEU A 187 -3.79 8.90 -17.78
C LEU A 187 -3.96 9.83 -16.58
N ASP A 188 -2.86 10.13 -15.90
CA ASP A 188 -2.86 11.00 -14.73
C ASP A 188 -1.78 12.07 -14.85
N SER A 189 -2.22 13.33 -14.78
CA SER A 189 -1.38 14.51 -14.63
C SER A 189 -0.37 14.67 -15.78
N LEU A 190 -0.88 14.70 -17.01
CA LEU A 190 -0.09 14.95 -18.21
C LEU A 190 -0.21 16.44 -18.65
N LEU A 191 0.87 17.02 -19.19
CA LEU A 191 1.08 18.47 -19.44
C LEU A 191 0.55 19.04 -20.81
N ASP A 192 -0.34 18.36 -21.54
CA ASP A 192 -0.71 18.63 -22.95
C ASP A 192 -1.99 17.85 -23.32
N ASN A 193 -2.72 18.33 -24.33
CA ASN A 193 -4.17 18.10 -24.39
C ASN A 193 -4.62 17.25 -25.59
N GLN A 194 -3.83 17.01 -26.64
CA GLN A 194 -4.33 16.27 -27.82
C GLN A 194 -3.81 14.83 -27.92
N ILE A 195 -4.72 13.86 -27.78
CA ILE A 195 -4.43 12.42 -27.86
C ILE A 195 -5.50 11.75 -28.73
N THR A 196 -5.12 10.83 -29.61
CA THR A 196 -6.06 9.94 -30.30
C THR A 196 -6.20 8.63 -29.53
N LEU A 197 -7.45 8.18 -29.32
CA LEU A 197 -7.76 7.01 -28.52
C LEU A 197 -8.10 5.78 -29.39
N PRO A 198 -7.62 4.57 -29.05
CA PRO A 198 -7.94 3.36 -29.82
C PRO A 198 -9.40 2.91 -29.60
N HIS A 199 -10.01 2.35 -30.65
CA HIS A 199 -11.41 1.90 -30.63
C HIS A 199 -11.66 0.65 -29.76
N SER A 200 -10.60 0.00 -29.29
CA SER A 200 -10.64 -1.16 -28.40
C SER A 200 -10.97 -0.82 -26.95
N LEU A 201 -10.87 0.46 -26.54
CA LEU A 201 -11.04 0.86 -25.15
C LEU A 201 -12.43 0.55 -24.60
N VAL A 202 -12.43 0.01 -23.39
CA VAL A 202 -13.60 -0.32 -22.58
C VAL A 202 -13.64 0.52 -21.29
N ASP A 203 -12.47 0.80 -20.71
CA ASP A 203 -12.29 1.53 -19.45
C ASP A 203 -11.26 2.66 -19.65
N ILE A 204 -11.67 3.90 -19.35
CA ILE A 204 -10.81 5.07 -19.44
C ILE A 204 -10.84 5.91 -18.17
N SER A 205 -9.67 6.42 -17.77
CA SER A 205 -9.51 7.38 -16.67
C SER A 205 -8.60 8.50 -17.14
N LEU A 206 -9.07 9.75 -17.11
CA LEU A 206 -8.40 10.91 -17.68
C LEU A 206 -8.26 12.03 -16.65
N ALA A 207 -7.38 11.86 -15.67
CA ALA A 207 -7.13 12.90 -14.67
C ALA A 207 -6.27 14.03 -15.29
N GLY A 208 -6.93 15.04 -15.84
CA GLY A 208 -6.31 16.20 -16.50
C GLY A 208 -7.23 16.89 -17.51
N GLU A 209 -6.73 17.96 -18.12
CA GLU A 209 -7.46 18.70 -19.16
C GLU A 209 -7.13 18.18 -20.55
N PHE A 210 -7.69 17.04 -20.95
CA PHE A 210 -7.48 16.52 -22.31
C PHE A 210 -8.49 17.12 -23.29
N HIS A 211 -8.20 16.95 -24.58
CA HIS A 211 -9.05 17.21 -25.74
C HIS A 211 -9.08 15.91 -26.55
N VAL A 212 -9.94 14.99 -26.11
CA VAL A 212 -10.11 13.67 -26.71
C VAL A 212 -11.54 13.47 -27.20
N ASP A 213 -11.68 12.72 -28.29
CA ASP A 213 -12.98 12.19 -28.70
C ASP A 213 -13.21 10.85 -27.99
N CYS A 214 -14.17 10.84 -27.06
CA CYS A 214 -14.55 9.65 -26.31
C CYS A 214 -15.68 8.85 -26.98
N ASN A 215 -16.08 9.17 -28.22
CA ASN A 215 -17.08 8.42 -28.97
C ASN A 215 -16.54 7.06 -29.47
N LEU A 216 -16.21 6.19 -28.51
CA LEU A 216 -15.58 4.90 -28.73
C LEU A 216 -16.63 3.79 -28.60
N PRO A 217 -16.73 2.85 -29.56
CA PRO A 217 -17.85 1.92 -29.66
C PRO A 217 -17.92 0.86 -28.54
N LYS A 218 -16.84 0.67 -27.78
CA LYS A 218 -16.75 -0.32 -26.70
C LYS A 218 -16.66 0.30 -25.30
N LEU A 219 -16.62 1.63 -25.20
CA LEU A 219 -16.41 2.34 -23.94
C LEU A 219 -17.60 2.19 -23.01
N ARG A 220 -17.37 1.63 -21.83
CA ARG A 220 -18.40 1.33 -20.81
C ARG A 220 -18.08 1.94 -19.45
N VAL A 221 -16.80 2.22 -19.18
CA VAL A 221 -16.35 2.82 -17.93
C VAL A 221 -15.54 4.08 -18.23
N ALA A 222 -15.88 5.19 -17.57
CA ALA A 222 -15.18 6.46 -17.70
C ALA A 222 -14.95 7.09 -16.32
N ARG A 223 -13.79 7.71 -16.11
CA ARG A 223 -13.41 8.41 -14.86
C ARG A 223 -12.73 9.74 -15.17
N ASP A 224 -13.07 10.79 -14.41
CA ASP A 224 -12.57 12.16 -14.61
C ASP A 224 -12.76 12.62 -16.08
N CYS A 225 -13.96 12.42 -16.63
CA CYS A 225 -14.22 12.53 -18.07
C CYS A 225 -15.19 13.67 -18.46
N ASP A 226 -15.25 14.70 -17.63
CA ASP A 226 -16.41 15.59 -17.50
C ASP A 226 -16.60 16.52 -18.69
N ARG A 227 -15.48 16.82 -19.36
CA ARG A 227 -15.43 17.70 -20.52
C ARG A 227 -15.61 16.97 -21.84
N TYR A 228 -15.80 15.65 -21.82
CA TYR A 228 -15.85 14.83 -23.02
C TYR A 228 -17.27 14.44 -23.39
N ASN A 229 -17.50 14.30 -24.70
CA ASN A 229 -18.74 13.74 -25.22
C ASN A 229 -18.74 12.22 -25.02
N LEU A 230 -19.10 11.79 -23.81
CA LEU A 230 -19.23 10.37 -23.49
C LEU A 230 -20.43 9.75 -24.24
N PRO A 231 -20.31 8.51 -24.72
CA PRO A 231 -21.39 7.78 -25.37
C PRO A 231 -22.37 7.25 -24.30
N TRP A 232 -23.16 8.15 -23.71
CA TRP A 232 -24.02 7.88 -22.54
C TRP A 232 -24.96 6.69 -22.67
N SER A 233 -25.39 6.33 -23.88
CA SER A 233 -26.28 5.19 -24.13
C SER A 233 -25.65 3.83 -23.79
N GLN A 234 -24.31 3.72 -23.80
CA GLN A 234 -23.58 2.48 -23.50
C GLN A 234 -22.79 2.53 -22.18
N MET A 235 -22.74 3.69 -21.51
CA MET A 235 -22.01 3.83 -20.26
C MET A 235 -22.64 2.98 -19.15
N GLU A 236 -21.80 2.19 -18.47
CA GLU A 236 -22.19 1.37 -17.32
C GLU A 236 -21.73 2.01 -16.00
N THR A 237 -20.53 2.60 -15.99
CA THR A 237 -19.96 3.28 -14.82
C THR A 237 -19.32 4.60 -15.22
N VAL A 238 -19.69 5.68 -14.54
CA VAL A 238 -19.04 6.98 -14.69
C VAL A 238 -18.61 7.47 -13.31
N THR A 239 -17.34 7.83 -13.15
CA THR A 239 -16.88 8.41 -11.88
C THR A 239 -16.30 9.80 -12.05
N ASP A 240 -16.47 10.58 -10.98
CA ASP A 240 -15.91 11.92 -10.84
C ASP A 240 -16.47 12.93 -11.84
N CYS A 241 -17.75 12.79 -12.23
CA CYS A 241 -18.40 13.69 -13.19
C CYS A 241 -18.98 14.97 -12.59
N ASP A 242 -18.77 16.11 -13.24
CA ASP A 242 -19.27 17.43 -12.86
C ASP A 242 -20.80 17.52 -12.69
N GLY A 243 -21.56 16.63 -13.34
CA GLY A 243 -23.01 16.60 -13.25
C GLY A 243 -23.66 15.45 -13.98
N ILE A 244 -24.99 15.36 -13.86
CA ILE A 244 -25.80 14.38 -14.58
C ILE A 244 -26.05 14.92 -16.01
N PRO A 245 -25.86 14.09 -17.06
CA PRO A 245 -26.11 14.50 -18.42
C PRO A 245 -27.59 14.83 -18.66
N LYS A 246 -27.86 15.85 -19.48
CA LYS A 246 -29.22 16.21 -19.91
C LYS A 246 -29.69 15.28 -21.04
N VAL A 247 -29.97 14.02 -20.69
CA VAL A 247 -30.48 12.98 -21.60
C VAL A 247 -31.80 12.42 -21.08
N THR A 248 -32.57 11.76 -21.94
CA THR A 248 -33.84 11.14 -21.57
C THR A 248 -33.68 9.72 -21.01
N SER A 249 -32.58 9.04 -21.34
CA SER A 249 -32.33 7.64 -20.97
C SER A 249 -30.86 7.36 -20.73
N LEU A 250 -30.59 6.50 -19.75
CA LEU A 250 -29.30 5.94 -19.35
C LEU A 250 -29.46 4.42 -19.13
N ASP A 251 -29.83 3.70 -20.20
CA ASP A 251 -30.26 2.29 -20.18
C ASP A 251 -29.27 1.30 -19.55
N ASN A 252 -27.98 1.65 -19.59
CA ASN A 252 -26.89 0.78 -19.13
C ASN A 252 -26.23 1.26 -17.83
N LEU A 253 -26.53 2.47 -17.36
CA LEU A 253 -25.83 3.07 -16.24
C LEU A 253 -26.19 2.33 -14.94
N ARG A 254 -25.15 1.82 -14.28
CA ARG A 254 -25.24 1.12 -12.99
C ARG A 254 -24.68 1.95 -11.84
N SER A 255 -23.59 2.67 -12.10
CA SER A 255 -22.87 3.43 -11.08
C SER A 255 -22.50 4.80 -11.61
N ILE A 256 -22.81 5.83 -10.82
CA ILE A 256 -22.39 7.21 -11.11
C ILE A 256 -21.85 7.89 -9.86
N HIS A 257 -20.70 8.53 -10.00
CA HIS A 257 -20.08 9.36 -8.97
C HIS A 257 -19.96 10.79 -9.49
N VAL A 258 -20.71 11.71 -8.89
CA VAL A 258 -20.84 13.11 -9.26
C VAL A 258 -19.98 13.97 -8.33
N ARG A 259 -19.06 14.74 -8.89
CA ARG A 259 -18.33 15.81 -8.20
C ARG A 259 -19.16 17.08 -8.39
N SER A 260 -19.86 17.52 -7.35
CA SER A 260 -20.89 18.55 -7.47
C SER A 260 -20.31 19.89 -7.94
N SER A 261 -20.47 20.19 -9.23
CA SER A 261 -20.18 21.49 -9.82
C SER A 261 -21.51 22.23 -10.03
N ALA A 262 -21.81 23.26 -9.23
CA ALA A 262 -22.82 24.33 -9.40
C ALA A 262 -24.25 24.05 -10.00
N VAL A 263 -24.57 22.83 -10.40
CA VAL A 263 -25.70 22.43 -11.22
C VAL A 263 -26.54 21.47 -10.39
N PRO A 264 -27.88 21.66 -10.35
CA PRO A 264 -28.76 20.74 -9.64
C PRO A 264 -28.57 19.30 -10.13
N VAL A 265 -28.35 18.38 -9.19
CA VAL A 265 -28.20 16.95 -9.43
C VAL A 265 -29.58 16.31 -9.30
N SER A 266 -30.19 15.86 -10.41
CA SER A 266 -31.45 15.12 -10.39
C SER A 266 -31.47 14.05 -11.49
N PHE A 267 -31.83 12.82 -11.11
CA PHE A 267 -32.13 11.70 -12.02
C PHE A 267 -33.63 11.59 -12.35
N ARG A 268 -34.44 12.46 -11.74
CA ARG A 268 -35.88 12.44 -11.86
C ARG A 268 -36.29 12.68 -13.32
N GLY A 269 -37.12 11.80 -13.87
CA GLY A 269 -37.53 11.87 -15.27
C GLY A 269 -36.48 11.36 -16.27
N ILE A 270 -35.32 10.86 -15.81
CA ILE A 270 -34.35 10.15 -16.65
C ILE A 270 -34.57 8.64 -16.48
N TRP A 271 -34.74 7.91 -17.58
CA TRP A 271 -34.91 6.47 -17.52
C TRP A 271 -33.58 5.76 -17.20
N CYS A 272 -33.46 5.21 -15.99
CA CYS A 272 -32.22 4.60 -15.46
C CYS A 272 -32.49 3.20 -14.85
N PRO A 273 -32.87 2.18 -15.65
CA PRO A 273 -33.40 0.91 -15.13
C PRO A 273 -32.38 -0.01 -14.46
N LYS A 274 -31.08 0.34 -14.50
CA LYS A 274 -29.99 -0.46 -13.92
C LYS A 274 -29.21 0.28 -12.85
N LEU A 275 -29.63 1.50 -12.48
CA LEU A 275 -28.89 2.36 -11.57
C LEU A 275 -28.97 1.82 -10.14
N THR A 276 -27.84 1.35 -9.61
CA THR A 276 -27.74 0.74 -8.28
C THR A 276 -26.83 1.53 -7.34
N VAL A 277 -25.90 2.34 -7.86
CA VAL A 277 -24.92 3.09 -7.06
C VAL A 277 -24.91 4.56 -7.47
N VAL A 278 -25.13 5.45 -6.51
CA VAL A 278 -25.03 6.90 -6.71
C VAL A 278 -24.14 7.49 -5.62
N LYS A 279 -23.12 8.25 -6.03
CA LYS A 279 -22.24 8.99 -5.12
C LYS A 279 -22.21 10.45 -5.54
N ILE A 280 -22.32 11.37 -4.59
CA ILE A 280 -22.36 12.81 -4.82
C ILE A 280 -21.49 13.45 -3.74
N PHE A 281 -20.46 14.19 -4.13
CA PHE A 281 -19.54 14.84 -3.19
C PHE A 281 -19.31 16.31 -3.56
N GLY A 282 -18.89 17.11 -2.57
CA GLY A 282 -18.29 18.42 -2.81
C GLY A 282 -19.31 19.54 -3.02
N TYR A 283 -20.45 19.49 -2.33
CA TYR A 283 -21.45 20.54 -2.46
C TYR A 283 -20.94 21.84 -1.82
N ARG A 284 -20.68 22.89 -2.62
CA ARG A 284 -20.32 24.21 -2.07
C ARG A 284 -21.53 24.79 -1.35
N ALA A 285 -21.34 25.16 -0.08
CA ALA A 285 -22.34 25.75 0.82
C ALA A 285 -23.09 26.96 0.24
N ASP A 286 -22.56 27.58 -0.82
CA ASP A 286 -23.11 28.75 -1.49
C ASP A 286 -24.38 28.45 -2.32
N PHE A 287 -24.57 27.20 -2.74
CA PHE A 287 -25.74 26.78 -3.52
C PHE A 287 -26.82 26.16 -2.63
N ARG A 288 -27.33 26.87 -1.63
CA ARG A 288 -28.49 26.40 -0.84
C ARG A 288 -29.72 26.26 -1.74
N ILE A 289 -29.92 25.08 -2.34
CA ILE A 289 -31.22 24.69 -2.86
C ILE A 289 -32.03 24.32 -1.63
N ASN A 290 -33.22 24.88 -1.49
CA ASN A 290 -34.10 24.68 -0.34
C ASN A 290 -34.64 23.23 -0.18
N ASP A 291 -34.08 22.25 -0.91
CA ASP A 291 -34.44 20.83 -0.87
C ASP A 291 -33.17 20.01 -0.64
N ASP A 292 -32.79 19.88 0.63
CA ASP A 292 -31.64 19.07 1.07
C ASP A 292 -31.97 17.56 1.12
N ASP A 293 -33.17 17.10 0.69
CA ASP A 293 -33.54 15.69 0.74
C ASP A 293 -33.10 14.95 -0.54
N ALA A 294 -32.20 13.98 -0.38
CA ALA A 294 -31.72 13.14 -1.47
C ALA A 294 -32.85 12.37 -2.19
N SER A 295 -33.95 12.07 -1.50
CA SER A 295 -35.12 11.40 -2.07
C SER A 295 -35.75 12.19 -3.22
N SER A 296 -35.60 13.53 -3.21
CA SER A 296 -36.13 14.40 -4.27
C SER A 296 -35.40 14.23 -5.62
N MET A 297 -34.20 13.64 -5.62
CA MET A 297 -33.38 13.45 -6.81
C MET A 297 -33.84 12.27 -7.68
N PHE A 298 -34.70 11.40 -7.16
CA PHE A 298 -35.02 10.11 -7.75
C PHE A 298 -36.53 9.93 -7.94
N ASP A 299 -36.89 9.09 -8.91
CA ASP A 299 -38.24 8.52 -9.00
C ASP A 299 -38.33 7.26 -8.11
N ASP A 300 -39.55 6.87 -7.71
CA ASP A 300 -39.78 5.73 -6.79
C ASP A 300 -39.10 4.43 -7.25
N SER A 301 -39.20 4.13 -8.55
CA SER A 301 -38.55 2.95 -9.13
C SER A 301 -37.02 2.98 -9.03
N GLN A 302 -36.41 4.17 -9.10
CA GLN A 302 -34.97 4.36 -8.94
C GLN A 302 -34.58 4.20 -7.46
N MET A 303 -35.34 4.77 -6.53
CA MET A 303 -35.09 4.61 -5.09
C MET A 303 -35.12 3.14 -4.66
N ALA A 304 -36.13 2.39 -5.12
CA ALA A 304 -36.33 0.99 -4.73
C ALA A 304 -35.18 0.06 -5.16
N GLN A 305 -34.48 0.36 -6.25
CA GLN A 305 -33.37 -0.45 -6.78
C GLN A 305 -31.97 -0.02 -6.30
N LEU A 306 -31.83 1.16 -5.68
CA LEU A 306 -30.53 1.64 -5.19
C LEU A 306 -30.01 0.73 -4.08
N THR A 307 -28.77 0.27 -4.25
CA THR A 307 -28.03 -0.52 -3.25
C THR A 307 -27.03 0.32 -2.48
N GLU A 308 -26.55 1.43 -3.06
CA GLU A 308 -25.59 2.34 -2.43
C GLU A 308 -25.92 3.81 -2.76
N LEU A 309 -26.02 4.64 -1.72
CA LEU A 309 -26.22 6.08 -1.83
C LEU A 309 -25.19 6.81 -0.94
N ILE A 310 -24.24 7.52 -1.55
CA ILE A 310 -23.28 8.35 -0.82
C ILE A 310 -23.52 9.81 -1.18
N ALA A 311 -24.09 10.57 -0.26
CA ALA A 311 -24.44 11.97 -0.42
C ALA A 311 -24.31 12.69 0.95
N PRO A 312 -23.08 12.86 1.49
CA PRO A 312 -22.85 13.36 2.86
C PRO A 312 -23.47 14.73 3.16
N ASP A 313 -23.63 15.55 2.12
CA ASP A 313 -24.20 16.90 2.22
C ASP A 313 -25.74 16.91 2.14
N PHE A 314 -26.36 15.75 1.83
CA PHE A 314 -27.81 15.61 1.69
C PHE A 314 -28.40 14.88 2.88
N THR A 315 -29.60 15.27 3.25
CA THR A 315 -30.45 14.59 4.21
C THR A 315 -31.29 13.51 3.55
N VAL A 316 -31.74 12.53 4.33
CA VAL A 316 -32.81 11.61 3.92
C VAL A 316 -33.83 11.62 5.04
N THR A 317 -35.02 12.16 4.78
CA THR A 317 -36.08 12.23 5.80
C THR A 317 -36.86 10.92 5.93
N ASN A 318 -36.90 10.12 4.86
CA ASN A 318 -37.60 8.85 4.84
C ASN A 318 -36.85 7.81 4.03
N PHE A 319 -36.34 6.77 4.70
CA PHE A 319 -35.65 5.67 4.04
C PHE A 319 -36.58 4.60 3.45
N THR A 320 -37.88 4.63 3.74
CA THR A 320 -38.84 3.59 3.32
C THR A 320 -38.80 3.28 1.81
N PRO A 321 -38.68 4.26 0.89
CA PRO A 321 -38.61 3.97 -0.55
C PRO A 321 -37.33 3.24 -1.00
N PHE A 322 -36.28 3.21 -0.17
CA PHE A 322 -34.98 2.65 -0.51
C PHE A 322 -34.86 1.19 -0.06
N GLU A 323 -35.78 0.34 -0.55
CA GLU A 323 -35.94 -1.05 -0.08
C GLU A 323 -34.68 -1.91 -0.24
N SER A 324 -33.89 -1.68 -1.29
CA SER A 324 -32.69 -2.46 -1.62
C SER A 324 -31.38 -1.90 -1.04
N LEU A 325 -31.45 -0.82 -0.25
CA LEU A 325 -30.26 -0.07 0.17
C LEU A 325 -29.43 -0.85 1.18
N GLN A 326 -28.14 -1.04 0.88
CA GLN A 326 -27.19 -1.77 1.71
C GLN A 326 -26.14 -0.85 2.34
N ASN A 327 -25.77 0.22 1.63
CA ASN A 327 -24.77 1.19 2.07
C ASN A 327 -25.32 2.62 1.91
N VAL A 328 -25.23 3.43 2.96
CA VAL A 328 -25.64 4.83 2.90
C VAL A 328 -24.66 5.77 3.58
N HIS A 329 -24.45 6.95 3.02
CA HIS A 329 -23.71 8.06 3.64
C HIS A 329 -24.47 9.37 3.47
N VAL A 330 -25.04 9.92 4.53
CA VAL A 330 -25.93 11.10 4.46
C VAL A 330 -25.79 11.98 5.70
N LYS A 331 -26.33 13.21 5.66
CA LYS A 331 -26.57 14.02 6.85
C LYS A 331 -27.83 13.54 7.56
N LEU A 332 -27.74 13.34 8.88
CA LEU A 332 -28.88 12.98 9.72
C LEU A 332 -29.29 14.16 10.59
N VAL A 333 -30.53 14.61 10.41
CA VAL A 333 -31.13 15.74 11.17
C VAL A 333 -31.77 15.30 12.49
N GLU A 334 -32.11 14.02 12.60
CA GLU A 334 -32.67 13.43 13.82
C GLU A 334 -31.62 12.59 14.58
N PRO A 335 -31.83 12.29 15.87
CA PRO A 335 -30.87 11.51 16.64
C PRO A 335 -30.70 10.08 16.10
N LEU A 336 -29.46 9.63 16.00
CA LEU A 336 -29.18 8.22 15.72
C LEU A 336 -29.45 7.39 16.99
N THR A 337 -30.50 6.57 16.91
CA THR A 337 -30.97 5.70 18.00
C THR A 337 -31.15 4.27 17.49
N ASP A 338 -31.34 3.32 18.39
CA ASP A 338 -31.68 1.92 18.09
C ASP A 338 -33.07 1.75 17.43
N ARG A 339 -33.91 2.79 17.46
CA ARG A 339 -35.28 2.80 16.94
C ARG A 339 -35.43 3.47 15.57
N LEU A 340 -34.34 4.03 15.01
CA LEU A 340 -34.38 4.66 13.70
C LEU A 340 -34.82 3.65 12.64
N VAL A 341 -35.87 3.98 11.88
CA VAL A 341 -36.43 3.09 10.86
C VAL A 341 -35.55 3.16 9.62
N LEU A 342 -34.76 2.10 9.41
CA LEU A 342 -33.87 1.94 8.26
C LEU A 342 -34.30 0.73 7.42
N PRO A 343 -33.92 0.68 6.12
CA PRO A 343 -34.19 -0.47 5.28
C PRO A 343 -33.58 -1.74 5.89
N SER A 344 -34.29 -2.86 5.81
CA SER A 344 -33.85 -4.11 6.44
C SER A 344 -32.56 -4.68 5.84
N ALA A 345 -32.25 -4.32 4.59
CA ALA A 345 -31.02 -4.69 3.90
C ALA A 345 -29.82 -3.80 4.25
N LEU A 346 -30.02 -2.71 5.00
CA LEU A 346 -28.96 -1.74 5.27
C LEU A 346 -27.97 -2.30 6.29
N GLU A 347 -26.72 -2.47 5.87
CA GLU A 347 -25.63 -3.02 6.71
C GLU A 347 -24.55 -1.98 7.03
N THR A 348 -24.35 -0.98 6.15
CA THR A 348 -23.37 0.09 6.33
C THR A 348 -24.05 1.44 6.39
N LEU A 349 -23.85 2.14 7.50
CA LEU A 349 -24.40 3.47 7.74
C LEU A 349 -23.27 4.46 8.03
N ALA A 350 -23.15 5.50 7.22
CA ALA A 350 -22.29 6.64 7.46
C ALA A 350 -23.16 7.90 7.65
N VAL A 351 -22.98 8.63 8.73
CA VAL A 351 -23.77 9.82 9.03
C VAL A 351 -22.92 10.99 9.50
N SER A 352 -23.26 12.18 9.04
CA SER A 352 -22.88 13.44 9.71
C SER A 352 -24.08 13.93 10.51
N THR A 353 -23.87 14.26 11.77
CA THR A 353 -24.97 14.66 12.65
C THR A 353 -24.56 15.75 13.63
N GLU A 354 -25.48 16.68 13.88
CA GLU A 354 -25.33 17.76 14.87
C GLU A 354 -26.02 17.42 16.19
N VAL A 355 -26.58 16.20 16.31
CA VAL A 355 -27.26 15.70 17.49
C VAL A 355 -26.54 14.50 18.11
N PRO A 356 -26.72 14.23 19.41
CA PRO A 356 -26.06 13.10 20.08
C PRO A 356 -26.41 11.75 19.49
N VAL A 357 -25.44 10.83 19.50
CA VAL A 357 -25.63 9.43 19.10
C VAL A 357 -25.83 8.59 20.36
N THR A 358 -27.00 7.97 20.49
CA THR A 358 -27.38 7.22 21.71
C THR A 358 -27.64 5.74 21.47
N GLY A 359 -27.60 5.30 20.21
CA GLY A 359 -27.74 3.91 19.84
C GLY A 359 -27.52 3.72 18.35
N VAL A 360 -27.68 2.48 17.89
CA VAL A 360 -27.62 2.13 16.46
C VAL A 360 -28.63 1.00 16.18
N PRO A 361 -29.36 1.04 15.05
CA PRO A 361 -30.26 -0.06 14.70
C PRO A 361 -29.50 -1.39 14.53
N SER A 362 -30.12 -2.47 15.00
CA SER A 362 -29.46 -3.78 15.16
C SER A 362 -28.95 -4.42 13.86
N GLN A 363 -29.48 -4.02 12.69
CA GLN A 363 -29.07 -4.54 11.39
C GLN A 363 -27.70 -4.00 10.92
N ILE A 364 -27.26 -2.86 11.48
CA ILE A 364 -26.01 -2.21 11.07
C ILE A 364 -24.80 -3.02 11.56
N LYS A 365 -23.89 -3.32 10.63
CA LYS A 365 -22.61 -4.01 10.89
C LYS A 365 -21.43 -3.05 10.83
N THR A 366 -21.53 -2.02 9.99
CA THR A 366 -20.50 -1.00 9.79
C THR A 366 -21.08 0.38 10.01
N LEU A 367 -20.50 1.14 10.93
CA LEU A 367 -20.96 2.48 11.28
C LEU A 367 -19.84 3.51 11.10
N CYS A 368 -20.14 4.64 10.46
CA CYS A 368 -19.28 5.82 10.40
C CYS A 368 -20.06 7.03 10.91
N VAL A 369 -19.53 7.79 11.86
CA VAL A 369 -20.20 8.96 12.44
C VAL A 369 -19.24 10.15 12.48
N ALA A 370 -19.62 11.24 11.83
CA ALA A 370 -19.09 12.56 12.12
C ALA A 370 -20.02 13.26 13.12
N ALA A 371 -19.60 13.31 14.39
CA ALA A 371 -20.47 13.70 15.50
C ALA A 371 -20.47 15.22 15.79
N ASN A 372 -19.66 16.02 15.10
CA ASN A 372 -19.61 17.49 15.24
C ASN A 372 -19.51 17.97 16.71
N HIS A 373 -18.63 17.33 17.48
CA HIS A 373 -18.36 17.49 18.91
C HIS A 373 -19.51 17.09 19.84
N ASN A 374 -20.43 16.23 19.40
CA ASN A 374 -21.43 15.60 20.27
C ASN A 374 -20.92 14.33 20.94
N ASP A 375 -21.63 13.91 21.99
CA ASP A 375 -21.39 12.66 22.68
C ASP A 375 -21.88 11.46 21.86
N VAL A 376 -21.13 10.37 21.94
CA VAL A 376 -21.42 9.09 21.28
C VAL A 376 -21.49 7.99 22.32
N SER A 377 -22.67 7.39 22.48
CA SER A 377 -22.92 6.23 23.33
C SER A 377 -23.58 5.13 22.49
N ILE A 378 -22.85 4.05 22.23
CA ILE A 378 -23.32 2.96 21.37
C ILE A 378 -23.18 1.62 22.10
N ALA A 379 -24.30 0.91 22.20
CA ALA A 379 -24.34 -0.49 22.57
C ALA A 379 -24.90 -1.31 21.39
N SER A 380 -24.16 -2.30 20.91
CA SER A 380 -24.60 -3.14 19.78
C SER A 380 -23.96 -4.52 19.76
N ASP A 381 -24.79 -5.55 19.59
CA ASP A 381 -24.34 -6.95 19.47
C ASP A 381 -23.88 -7.32 18.05
N ASN A 382 -24.12 -6.47 17.05
CA ASN A 382 -23.91 -6.79 15.64
C ASN A 382 -22.83 -5.94 14.97
N LEU A 383 -22.47 -4.79 15.54
CA LEU A 383 -21.40 -3.94 15.01
C LEU A 383 -20.07 -4.69 14.96
N ARG A 384 -19.43 -4.61 13.80
CA ARG A 384 -18.10 -5.18 13.50
C ARG A 384 -17.06 -4.09 13.24
N SER A 385 -17.49 -2.98 12.64
CA SER A 385 -16.60 -1.86 12.32
C SER A 385 -17.24 -0.53 12.72
N VAL A 386 -16.50 0.33 13.41
CA VAL A 386 -16.93 1.66 13.84
C VAL A 386 -15.86 2.69 13.49
N THR A 387 -16.26 3.76 12.82
CA THR A 387 -15.45 4.96 12.59
C THR A 387 -16.15 6.15 13.23
N LEU A 388 -15.49 6.85 14.13
CA LEU A 388 -15.99 8.05 14.79
C LEU A 388 -15.03 9.21 14.50
N SER A 389 -15.57 10.36 14.11
CA SER A 389 -14.81 11.59 13.98
C SER A 389 -15.51 12.73 14.70
N GLN A 390 -14.74 13.66 15.27
CA GLN A 390 -15.27 14.87 15.93
C GLN A 390 -16.25 14.51 17.05
N ALA A 391 -15.88 13.61 17.95
CA ALA A 391 -16.71 13.27 19.11
C ALA A 391 -16.27 14.05 20.36
N HIS A 392 -17.17 14.31 21.31
CA HIS A 392 -16.77 14.76 22.64
C HIS A 392 -16.43 13.57 23.53
N ASP A 393 -17.42 12.96 24.18
CA ASP A 393 -17.26 11.68 24.89
C ASP A 393 -17.63 10.47 24.00
N VAL A 394 -16.90 9.36 24.19
CA VAL A 394 -17.11 8.10 23.45
C VAL A 394 -17.31 6.94 24.43
N ILE A 395 -18.47 6.29 24.37
CA ILE A 395 -18.80 5.09 25.14
C ILE A 395 -19.24 4.01 24.17
N LEU A 396 -18.45 2.93 24.05
CA LEU A 396 -18.75 1.79 23.17
C LEU A 396 -18.84 0.50 23.99
N SER A 397 -19.95 -0.21 23.87
CA SER A 397 -20.10 -1.60 24.35
C SER A 397 -20.54 -2.47 23.17
N CYS A 398 -19.57 -3.10 22.51
CA CYS A 398 -19.76 -3.79 21.24
C CYS A 398 -18.96 -5.11 21.23
N PRO A 399 -19.53 -6.22 21.71
CA PRO A 399 -18.81 -7.48 21.92
C PRO A 399 -18.29 -8.17 20.64
N ARG A 400 -18.74 -7.72 19.46
CA ARG A 400 -18.31 -8.24 18.15
C ARG A 400 -17.50 -7.25 17.33
N LEU A 401 -17.14 -6.10 17.90
CA LEU A 401 -16.35 -5.10 17.20
C LEU A 401 -14.95 -5.62 16.95
N THR A 402 -14.54 -5.68 15.69
CA THR A 402 -13.19 -6.07 15.26
C THR A 402 -12.38 -4.89 14.75
N CYS A 403 -13.02 -3.82 14.28
CA CYS A 403 -12.35 -2.62 13.77
C CYS A 403 -12.89 -1.34 14.43
N LEU A 404 -11.99 -0.50 14.94
CA LEU A 404 -12.31 0.79 15.54
C LEU A 404 -11.41 1.89 14.96
N LYS A 405 -12.01 2.97 14.46
CA LYS A 405 -11.32 4.21 14.14
C LYS A 405 -11.94 5.36 14.91
N VAL A 406 -11.14 6.14 15.61
CA VAL A 406 -11.58 7.33 16.35
C VAL A 406 -10.64 8.48 16.01
N SER A 407 -11.17 9.58 15.47
CA SER A 407 -10.39 10.78 15.15
C SER A 407 -11.01 12.04 15.77
N GLU A 408 -10.16 13.01 16.13
CA GLU A 408 -10.58 14.35 16.58
C GLU A 408 -11.56 14.32 17.77
N PHE A 409 -11.26 13.56 18.82
CA PHE A 409 -12.09 13.55 20.03
C PHE A 409 -11.54 14.48 21.12
N SER A 410 -12.42 15.04 21.96
CA SER A 410 -12.06 16.05 22.97
C SER A 410 -12.28 15.63 24.42
N GLY A 411 -13.15 14.65 24.68
CA GLY A 411 -13.51 14.15 26.00
C GLY A 411 -12.85 12.81 26.35
N SER A 412 -13.60 11.97 27.06
CA SER A 412 -13.21 10.67 27.56
C SER A 412 -13.61 9.53 26.62
N ILE A 413 -12.84 8.43 26.66
CA ILE A 413 -13.14 7.21 25.91
C ILE A 413 -13.31 6.02 26.85
N LYS A 414 -14.42 5.29 26.71
CA LYS A 414 -14.74 4.07 27.46
C LYS A 414 -15.12 2.97 26.48
N LEU A 415 -14.34 1.89 26.45
CA LEU A 415 -14.50 0.82 25.48
C LEU A 415 -14.69 -0.53 26.18
N ASP A 416 -15.73 -1.25 25.77
CA ASP A 416 -16.00 -2.65 26.10
C ASP A 416 -16.12 -3.43 24.78
N ILE A 417 -14.95 -3.82 24.25
CA ILE A 417 -14.75 -4.36 22.89
C ILE A 417 -13.76 -5.54 22.91
N PRO A 418 -14.12 -6.68 23.54
CA PRO A 418 -13.20 -7.78 23.82
C PRO A 418 -12.58 -8.47 22.58
N LYS A 419 -13.10 -8.23 21.37
CA LYS A 419 -12.68 -8.88 20.12
C LYS A 419 -12.03 -7.93 19.12
N LEU A 420 -11.53 -6.78 19.59
CA LEU A 420 -10.94 -5.80 18.69
C LEU A 420 -9.66 -6.35 18.06
N GLU A 421 -9.62 -6.39 16.72
CA GLU A 421 -8.48 -6.85 15.92
C GLU A 421 -7.65 -5.65 15.42
N SER A 422 -8.29 -4.52 15.10
CA SER A 422 -7.63 -3.32 14.58
C SER A 422 -8.17 -2.04 15.22
N ALA A 423 -7.27 -1.13 15.60
CA ALA A 423 -7.59 0.19 16.14
C ALA A 423 -6.77 1.31 15.47
N ASP A 424 -7.41 2.42 15.08
CA ASP A 424 -6.78 3.67 14.61
C ASP A 424 -7.30 4.83 15.44
N ILE A 425 -6.47 5.37 16.32
CA ILE A 425 -6.83 6.45 17.25
C ILE A 425 -6.02 7.70 16.89
N ASP A 426 -6.72 8.80 16.65
CA ASP A 426 -6.16 10.06 16.21
C ASP A 426 -6.65 11.22 17.10
N GLY A 427 -5.71 11.89 17.77
CA GLY A 427 -5.95 13.04 18.63
C GLY A 427 -6.28 12.68 20.09
N GLY A 428 -6.42 13.72 20.92
CA GLY A 428 -6.85 13.59 22.31
C GLY A 428 -5.74 13.68 23.38
N LYS A 429 -6.09 14.24 24.54
CA LYS A 429 -5.26 14.27 25.77
C LYS A 429 -5.60 13.11 26.74
N CYS A 430 -6.39 12.14 26.29
CA CYS A 430 -6.98 11.14 27.17
C CYS A 430 -5.98 10.02 27.49
N ASP A 431 -6.16 9.37 28.66
CA ASP A 431 -5.44 8.17 29.08
C ASP A 431 -5.92 6.93 28.31
N VAL A 432 -5.78 7.00 26.99
CA VAL A 432 -6.14 5.94 26.02
C VAL A 432 -5.33 4.67 26.30
N VAL A 433 -4.17 4.79 26.95
CA VAL A 433 -3.26 3.67 27.28
C VAL A 433 -3.92 2.64 28.19
N SER A 434 -4.66 3.10 29.21
CA SER A 434 -5.37 2.20 30.13
C SER A 434 -6.37 1.30 29.40
N VAL A 435 -6.99 1.83 28.33
CA VAL A 435 -7.97 1.13 27.50
C VAL A 435 -7.25 0.23 26.49
N LEU A 436 -6.22 0.72 25.82
CA LEU A 436 -5.49 -0.03 24.78
C LEU A 436 -4.67 -1.19 25.32
N SER A 437 -4.08 -1.06 26.51
CA SER A 437 -3.27 -2.12 27.13
C SER A 437 -4.04 -3.39 27.45
N GLN A 438 -5.38 -3.31 27.52
CA GLN A 438 -6.27 -4.45 27.75
C GLN A 438 -6.71 -5.12 26.44
N ILE A 439 -6.40 -4.52 25.29
CA ILE A 439 -6.91 -4.96 24.00
C ILE A 439 -5.87 -5.86 23.32
N SER A 440 -6.31 -7.03 22.87
CA SER A 440 -5.49 -7.98 22.09
C SER A 440 -5.60 -7.70 20.59
N ALA A 441 -5.38 -6.45 20.18
CA ALA A 441 -5.46 -6.06 18.78
C ALA A 441 -4.23 -6.54 18.01
N ALA A 442 -4.46 -7.09 16.83
CA ALA A 442 -3.41 -7.46 15.87
C ALA A 442 -2.79 -6.22 15.21
N SER A 443 -3.54 -5.13 15.05
CA SER A 443 -3.05 -3.88 14.45
C SER A 443 -3.45 -2.66 15.27
N LEU A 444 -2.48 -1.79 15.58
CA LEU A 444 -2.71 -0.57 16.35
C LEU A 444 -2.04 0.63 15.68
N LYS A 445 -2.81 1.67 15.43
CA LYS A 445 -2.32 2.98 14.96
C LYS A 445 -2.74 4.05 15.95
N ILE A 446 -1.77 4.86 16.38
CA ILE A 446 -1.98 5.98 17.30
C ILE A 446 -1.36 7.22 16.67
N SER A 447 -2.12 8.31 16.59
CA SER A 447 -1.69 9.56 15.98
C SER A 447 -1.95 10.75 16.92
N TYR A 448 -0.97 11.65 17.02
CA TYR A 448 -1.07 12.94 17.73
C TYR A 448 -1.54 12.87 19.20
N CYS A 449 -1.29 11.73 19.87
CA CYS A 449 -1.57 11.53 21.31
C CYS A 449 -0.35 11.81 22.19
N SER A 450 -0.58 12.09 23.48
CA SER A 450 0.47 12.21 24.49
C SER A 450 0.14 11.34 25.71
N PHE A 451 1.05 10.46 26.10
CA PHE A 451 0.87 9.55 27.24
C PHE A 451 2.23 9.12 27.80
N GLN A 452 2.28 8.64 29.04
CA GLN A 452 3.58 8.37 29.69
C GLN A 452 4.29 7.15 29.12
N SER A 453 3.59 6.04 28.92
CA SER A 453 4.20 4.77 28.50
C SER A 453 3.25 3.96 27.65
N LEU A 454 3.78 3.22 26.68
CA LEU A 454 3.05 2.23 25.89
C LEU A 454 3.78 0.90 25.97
N ILE A 455 3.23 -0.01 26.77
CA ILE A 455 3.78 -1.35 27.01
C ILE A 455 2.77 -2.35 26.46
N LEU A 456 3.11 -2.94 25.32
CA LEU A 456 2.29 -3.91 24.61
C LEU A 456 2.90 -5.30 24.83
N ASN A 457 2.31 -6.06 25.74
CA ASN A 457 2.84 -7.36 26.18
C ASN A 457 2.50 -8.52 25.23
N ASN A 458 1.57 -8.31 24.31
CA ASN A 458 1.15 -9.32 23.34
C ASN A 458 1.82 -9.04 22.00
N PRO A 459 2.37 -10.07 21.33
CA PRO A 459 2.82 -9.94 19.94
C PRO A 459 1.66 -9.49 19.05
N MET A 460 1.93 -8.53 18.16
CA MET A 460 0.95 -8.04 17.19
C MET A 460 1.48 -8.07 15.77
N ASP A 461 0.61 -7.88 14.79
CA ASP A 461 1.02 -7.79 13.40
C ASP A 461 1.60 -6.40 13.11
N ARG A 462 0.99 -5.34 13.65
CA ARG A 462 1.39 -3.97 13.29
C ARG A 462 1.20 -2.93 14.38
N LEU A 463 2.22 -2.10 14.59
CA LEU A 463 2.14 -0.86 15.36
C LEU A 463 2.52 0.35 14.49
N VAL A 464 1.70 1.40 14.52
CA VAL A 464 2.01 2.69 13.89
C VAL A 464 1.86 3.81 14.93
N LEU A 465 2.93 4.56 15.17
CA LEU A 465 2.92 5.76 16.02
C LEU A 465 3.21 6.98 15.13
N ASN A 466 2.32 7.97 15.10
CA ASN A 466 2.48 9.15 14.26
C ASN A 466 2.27 10.46 15.05
N GLY A 467 3.31 11.26 15.26
CA GLY A 467 3.16 12.52 15.99
C GLY A 467 2.91 12.34 17.49
N CYS A 468 3.28 11.20 18.07
CA CYS A 468 3.02 10.91 19.48
C CYS A 468 4.12 11.46 20.40
N LYS A 469 3.80 11.62 21.69
CA LYS A 469 4.77 11.93 22.75
C LYS A 469 4.64 10.94 23.89
N LEU A 470 5.73 10.25 24.22
CA LEU A 470 5.78 9.25 25.28
C LEU A 470 7.16 9.17 25.94
N ASP A 471 7.23 8.64 27.17
CA ASP A 471 8.49 8.39 27.84
C ASP A 471 9.04 7.00 27.51
N GLU A 472 8.17 5.99 27.46
CA GLU A 472 8.57 4.59 27.31
C GLU A 472 7.75 3.84 26.26
N LEU A 473 8.44 3.12 25.35
CA LEU A 473 7.85 2.20 24.37
C LEU A 473 8.43 0.80 24.58
N THR A 474 7.57 -0.20 24.76
CA THR A 474 7.94 -1.62 24.69
C THR A 474 6.92 -2.36 23.84
N VAL A 475 7.37 -2.95 22.73
CA VAL A 475 6.51 -3.65 21.77
C VAL A 475 7.21 -4.85 21.14
N GLU A 476 6.44 -5.91 20.95
CA GLU A 476 6.74 -7.02 20.05
C GLU A 476 5.70 -7.02 18.93
N ALA A 477 6.12 -6.85 17.68
CA ALA A 477 5.21 -6.81 16.54
C ALA A 477 5.86 -7.38 15.27
N TRP A 478 5.09 -7.72 14.22
CA TRP A 478 5.71 -8.03 12.93
C TRP A 478 6.23 -6.76 12.24
N GLU A 479 5.44 -5.69 12.23
CA GLU A 479 5.80 -4.38 11.66
C GLU A 479 5.64 -3.26 12.70
N VAL A 480 6.64 -2.38 12.79
CA VAL A 480 6.59 -1.16 13.61
C VAL A 480 6.95 0.06 12.77
N ASP A 481 6.09 1.06 12.76
CA ASP A 481 6.30 2.33 12.06
C ASP A 481 6.18 3.49 13.05
N ILE A 482 7.26 4.26 13.22
CA ILE A 482 7.34 5.38 14.15
C ILE A 482 7.61 6.64 13.34
N ARG A 483 6.66 7.56 13.30
CA ARG A 483 6.75 8.82 12.55
C ARG A 483 6.53 10.00 13.48
N MET A 484 7.33 11.04 13.35
CA MET A 484 7.20 12.31 14.07
C MET A 484 7.00 12.14 15.60
N THR A 485 7.48 11.04 16.16
CA THR A 485 7.13 10.62 17.53
C THR A 485 8.32 10.82 18.45
N ILE A 486 8.09 11.42 19.62
CA ILE A 486 9.11 11.73 20.60
C ILE A 486 9.05 10.68 21.71
N ILE A 487 10.16 9.96 21.94
CA ILE A 487 10.30 8.98 23.01
C ILE A 487 11.43 9.40 23.95
N SER A 488 11.09 9.90 25.15
CA SER A 488 12.04 10.65 25.99
C SER A 488 12.99 9.77 26.83
N ARG A 489 12.61 8.54 27.20
CA ARG A 489 13.40 7.70 28.13
C ARG A 489 13.89 6.38 27.53
N ARG A 490 12.97 5.50 27.13
CA ARG A 490 13.30 4.11 26.78
C ARG A 490 12.48 3.60 25.61
N THR A 491 13.14 2.96 24.67
CA THR A 491 12.50 2.26 23.55
C THR A 491 13.02 0.84 23.45
N SER A 492 12.12 -0.14 23.41
CA SER A 492 12.41 -1.56 23.24
C SER A 492 11.48 -2.14 22.18
N ILE A 493 12.01 -2.40 20.98
CA ILE A 493 11.25 -2.89 19.83
C ILE A 493 11.83 -4.24 19.38
N THR A 494 10.98 -5.26 19.34
CA THR A 494 11.27 -6.52 18.66
C THR A 494 10.29 -6.66 17.50
N ALA A 495 10.79 -6.63 16.26
CA ALA A 495 9.93 -6.78 15.10
C ALA A 495 10.63 -7.32 13.86
N ASP A 496 9.90 -7.81 12.85
CA ASP A 496 10.51 -8.18 11.57
C ASP A 496 10.97 -6.92 10.82
N THR A 497 10.07 -5.95 10.70
CA THR A 497 10.27 -4.70 9.96
C THR A 497 10.06 -3.49 10.88
N VAL A 498 11.03 -2.59 10.89
CA VAL A 498 10.97 -1.35 11.68
C VAL A 498 11.28 -0.14 10.79
N ASN A 499 10.37 0.82 10.76
CA ASN A 499 10.52 2.10 10.09
C ASN A 499 10.51 3.21 11.15
N ILE A 500 11.53 4.06 11.17
CA ILE A 500 11.66 5.17 12.12
C ILE A 500 11.87 6.44 11.32
N HIS A 501 10.96 7.39 11.42
CA HIS A 501 10.99 8.72 10.82
C HIS A 501 10.85 9.76 11.94
N ILE A 502 11.97 10.15 12.56
CA ILE A 502 12.01 11.12 13.66
C ILE A 502 12.69 12.41 13.21
N TYR A 503 12.09 13.55 13.56
CA TYR A 503 12.63 14.89 13.26
C TYR A 503 13.55 15.42 14.36
N ASP A 504 13.42 14.92 15.58
CA ASP A 504 14.08 15.52 16.75
C ASP A 504 15.51 15.01 16.97
N GLU A 505 16.33 15.85 17.62
CA GLU A 505 17.74 15.56 17.90
C GLU A 505 17.91 14.46 18.96
N GLU A 506 16.90 14.25 19.81
CA GLU A 506 16.93 13.30 20.91
C GLU A 506 16.62 11.87 20.44
N VAL A 507 17.66 11.13 20.07
CA VAL A 507 17.59 9.66 20.06
C VAL A 507 17.27 9.23 21.51
N PRO A 508 16.26 8.36 21.73
CA PRO A 508 15.93 7.91 23.09
C PRO A 508 17.19 7.42 23.80
N ALA A 509 17.42 7.89 25.03
CA ALA A 509 18.64 7.63 25.79
C ALA A 509 18.96 6.13 25.91
N LYS A 510 17.95 5.25 25.78
CA LYS A 510 18.07 3.80 25.71
C LYS A 510 17.20 3.23 24.59
N LEU A 511 17.79 3.06 23.41
CA LEU A 511 17.19 2.33 22.29
C LEU A 511 17.67 0.86 22.28
N SER A 512 16.73 -0.07 22.35
CA SER A 512 16.95 -1.50 22.11
C SER A 512 16.08 -1.92 20.93
N LEU A 513 16.72 -2.36 19.86
CA LEU A 513 16.06 -2.70 18.61
C LEU A 513 16.54 -4.07 18.16
N ARG A 514 15.59 -4.96 17.87
CA ARG A 514 15.85 -6.26 17.25
C ARG A 514 14.94 -6.40 16.05
N CYS A 515 15.52 -6.33 14.85
CA CYS A 515 14.76 -6.49 13.61
C CYS A 515 15.60 -6.99 12.44
N ARG A 516 14.91 -7.50 11.43
CA ARG A 516 15.49 -8.00 10.18
C ARG A 516 15.56 -6.91 9.11
N LYS A 517 14.55 -6.06 9.04
CA LYS A 517 14.48 -4.93 8.10
C LYS A 517 14.38 -3.63 8.90
N LEU A 518 15.34 -2.74 8.70
CA LEU A 518 15.40 -1.45 9.38
C LEU A 518 15.48 -0.31 8.37
N SER A 519 14.59 0.64 8.53
CA SER A 519 14.56 1.90 7.82
C SER A 519 14.70 3.00 8.89
N THR A 520 15.81 3.73 8.96
CA THR A 520 16.02 4.76 10.00
C THR A 520 16.97 5.91 9.62
N PRO A 521 16.79 7.13 10.15
CA PRO A 521 17.79 8.19 10.12
C PRO A 521 18.79 8.15 11.27
N ILE A 522 18.65 7.19 12.20
CA ILE A 522 19.52 7.06 13.38
C ILE A 522 20.82 6.37 12.98
N LEU A 523 21.97 7.04 13.12
CA LEU A 523 23.30 6.48 12.84
C LEU A 523 23.93 5.84 14.09
N ASP A 524 23.38 4.71 14.56
CA ASP A 524 23.92 3.96 15.70
C ASP A 524 24.24 2.50 15.29
N PRO A 525 25.52 2.14 15.12
CA PRO A 525 25.96 0.79 14.74
C PRO A 525 25.38 -0.34 15.61
N ARG A 526 25.06 -0.06 16.88
CA ARG A 526 24.51 -1.05 17.81
C ARG A 526 23.12 -1.54 17.39
N CYS A 527 22.40 -0.75 16.58
CA CYS A 527 21.06 -1.07 16.11
C CYS A 527 21.05 -2.01 14.88
N TYR A 528 22.19 -2.25 14.24
CA TYR A 528 22.25 -2.88 12.92
C TYR A 528 22.70 -4.35 12.94
N ARG A 529 23.17 -4.84 14.08
CA ARG A 529 23.88 -6.12 14.19
C ARG A 529 23.13 -7.30 13.54
N ASP A 530 21.82 -7.37 13.76
CA ASP A 530 20.96 -8.46 13.31
C ASP A 530 20.13 -8.11 12.05
N VAL A 531 20.37 -6.95 11.44
CA VAL A 531 19.60 -6.43 10.31
C VAL A 531 20.07 -7.07 9.00
N GLU A 532 19.15 -7.66 8.23
CA GLU A 532 19.38 -8.19 6.88
C GLU A 532 19.19 -7.11 5.78
N SER A 533 18.32 -6.12 6.01
CA SER A 533 18.06 -5.01 5.07
C SER A 533 18.04 -3.68 5.80
N LEU A 534 19.00 -2.81 5.51
CA LEU A 534 19.15 -1.49 6.13
C LEU A 534 18.94 -0.38 5.10
N THR A 535 18.04 0.55 5.40
CA THR A 535 17.88 1.82 4.68
C THR A 535 18.20 2.96 5.63
N LEU A 536 19.19 3.79 5.27
CA LEU A 536 19.61 4.99 5.99
C LEU A 536 19.28 6.24 5.17
N TRP A 537 18.78 7.27 5.82
CA TRP A 537 18.51 8.58 5.21
C TRP A 537 18.83 9.72 6.18
N PRO A 538 18.96 10.98 5.71
CA PRO A 538 19.22 12.10 6.60
C PRO A 538 18.09 12.30 7.61
N LYS A 539 18.40 12.90 8.75
CA LYS A 539 17.36 13.54 9.55
C LYS A 539 16.78 14.68 8.70
N ASP A 540 15.47 14.63 8.44
CA ASP A 540 14.76 15.65 7.70
C ASP A 540 14.94 17.01 8.40
N HIS A 541 15.77 17.88 7.82
CA HIS A 541 15.91 19.27 8.25
C HIS A 541 15.11 20.14 7.27
N ALA A 542 13.79 20.10 7.39
CA ALA A 542 12.89 20.93 6.57
C ALA A 542 13.08 22.45 6.75
N SER A 543 14.03 22.92 7.58
CA SER A 543 14.13 24.35 7.92
C SER A 543 15.52 24.93 8.19
N SER A 544 16.61 24.16 8.32
CA SER A 544 17.94 24.71 8.58
C SER A 544 18.90 24.45 7.42
N LYS A 545 19.12 25.49 6.62
CA LYS A 545 20.26 25.55 5.72
C LYS A 545 21.53 25.41 6.57
N PHE A 546 22.39 24.42 6.26
CA PHE A 546 23.85 24.41 6.48
C PHE A 546 24.55 23.53 7.52
N ILE A 547 23.98 22.50 8.16
CA ILE A 547 24.88 21.51 8.81
C ILE A 547 24.41 20.06 8.67
N PRO A 548 25.13 19.20 7.92
CA PRO A 548 24.91 17.76 7.92
C PRO A 548 25.43 17.18 9.24
N HIS A 549 24.56 17.09 10.25
CA HIS A 549 24.91 16.47 11.53
C HIS A 549 24.85 14.93 11.51
N ASN A 550 24.40 14.34 10.40
CA ASN A 550 24.34 12.89 10.21
C ASN A 550 25.38 12.44 9.17
N THR A 551 26.62 12.26 9.62
CA THR A 551 27.68 11.72 8.79
C THR A 551 27.94 10.25 9.14
N LEU A 552 27.80 9.36 8.16
CA LEU A 552 28.13 7.95 8.29
C LEU A 552 29.65 7.80 8.38
N THR A 553 30.14 7.24 9.49
CA THR A 553 31.57 7.02 9.68
C THR A 553 32.05 5.76 8.95
N PRO A 554 33.33 5.68 8.56
CA PRO A 554 33.90 4.56 7.81
C PRO A 554 33.65 3.17 8.39
N ASN A 555 33.63 3.07 9.73
CA ASN A 555 33.48 1.81 10.45
C ASN A 555 32.06 1.55 10.97
N ALA A 556 31.07 2.38 10.61
CA ALA A 556 29.71 2.29 11.15
C ALA A 556 29.00 0.96 10.86
N LEU A 557 29.42 0.22 9.84
CA LEU A 557 28.76 -0.99 9.36
C LEU A 557 29.56 -2.27 9.65
N VAL A 558 30.76 -2.16 10.21
CA VAL A 558 31.72 -3.29 10.36
C VAL A 558 31.15 -4.49 11.12
N ASP A 559 30.26 -4.24 12.09
CA ASP A 559 29.66 -5.27 12.95
C ASP A 559 28.33 -5.84 12.41
N CYS A 560 27.90 -5.44 11.21
CA CYS A 560 26.66 -5.93 10.60
C CYS A 560 26.88 -7.31 9.95
N GLN A 561 26.63 -8.38 10.71
CA GLN A 561 26.92 -9.75 10.27
C GLN A 561 25.82 -10.39 9.41
N ALA A 562 24.63 -9.80 9.39
CA ALA A 562 23.48 -10.32 8.65
C ALA A 562 23.12 -9.48 7.40
N LEU A 563 23.75 -8.34 7.20
CA LEU A 563 23.33 -7.32 6.23
C LEU A 563 23.50 -7.80 4.78
N GLU A 564 22.40 -8.07 4.08
CA GLU A 564 22.38 -8.46 2.67
C GLU A 564 22.05 -7.28 1.74
N LYS A 565 21.24 -6.33 2.20
CA LYS A 565 20.85 -5.13 1.43
C LYS A 565 21.14 -3.86 2.22
N LEU A 566 21.85 -2.94 1.60
CA LEU A 566 22.14 -1.61 2.13
C LEU A 566 21.65 -0.54 1.15
N GLU A 567 20.80 0.36 1.62
CA GLU A 567 20.35 1.53 0.87
C GLU A 567 20.70 2.81 1.66
N LEU A 568 21.52 3.67 1.05
CA LEU A 568 21.95 4.95 1.59
C LEU A 568 21.29 6.04 0.75
N LYS A 569 20.43 6.88 1.35
CA LYS A 569 19.73 7.96 0.63
C LYS A 569 20.15 9.30 1.21
N GLU A 570 20.61 10.23 0.38
CA GLU A 570 20.90 11.62 0.77
C GLU A 570 21.78 11.76 2.03
N ILE A 571 22.61 10.75 2.32
CA ILE A 571 23.42 10.69 3.54
C ILE A 571 24.83 11.22 3.26
N SER A 572 25.37 12.00 4.21
CA SER A 572 26.78 12.38 4.18
C SER A 572 27.64 11.21 4.63
N ILE A 573 28.68 10.88 3.86
CA ILE A 573 29.60 9.77 4.15
C ILE A 573 30.99 10.37 4.38
N ALA A 574 31.55 10.22 5.58
CA ALA A 574 32.91 10.65 5.88
C ALA A 574 33.92 9.61 5.41
N SER A 575 34.05 9.39 4.10
CA SER A 575 35.03 8.46 3.54
C SER A 575 36.21 9.21 2.93
N THR A 576 37.42 8.70 3.14
CA THR A 576 38.64 9.15 2.46
C THR A 576 39.44 7.96 1.96
N LYS A 577 40.46 8.19 1.13
CA LYS A 577 41.35 7.11 0.67
C LYS A 577 41.98 6.31 1.82
N ASP A 578 42.36 7.00 2.90
CA ASP A 578 43.00 6.38 4.06
C ASP A 578 41.99 5.83 5.08
N ASP A 579 40.71 6.18 4.95
CA ASP A 579 39.61 5.76 5.84
C ASP A 579 38.33 5.54 5.02
N PRO A 580 38.27 4.46 4.20
CA PRO A 580 37.13 4.18 3.32
C PRO A 580 35.94 3.62 4.09
N LEU A 581 34.72 3.83 3.60
CA LEU A 581 33.53 3.20 4.16
C LEU A 581 33.57 1.68 3.94
N VAL A 582 33.69 0.93 5.04
CA VAL A 582 33.81 -0.53 5.00
C VAL A 582 32.45 -1.18 4.81
N ILE A 583 32.24 -1.80 3.66
CA ILE A 583 31.04 -2.56 3.31
C ILE A 583 31.18 -4.02 3.77
N PRO A 584 30.25 -4.54 4.59
CA PRO A 584 30.30 -5.91 5.08
C PRO A 584 30.29 -6.96 3.97
N ALA A 585 30.99 -8.08 4.19
CA ALA A 585 31.08 -9.20 3.24
C ALA A 585 29.73 -9.87 2.95
N THR A 586 28.69 -9.59 3.74
CA THR A 586 27.35 -10.16 3.54
C THR A 586 26.51 -9.40 2.53
N VAL A 587 26.89 -8.16 2.19
CA VAL A 587 26.11 -7.27 1.32
C VAL A 587 26.11 -7.81 -0.11
N LYS A 588 24.90 -8.06 -0.63
CA LYS A 588 24.64 -8.46 -2.02
C LYS A 588 24.09 -7.31 -2.85
N SER A 589 23.43 -6.34 -2.22
CA SER A 589 22.84 -5.17 -2.88
C SER A 589 23.24 -3.90 -2.15
N LEU A 590 23.98 -3.03 -2.83
CA LEU A 590 24.33 -1.69 -2.35
C LEU A 590 23.69 -0.64 -3.24
N ILE A 591 22.84 0.20 -2.66
CA ILE A 591 22.14 1.29 -3.35
C ILE A 591 22.52 2.58 -2.65
N ILE A 592 23.13 3.51 -3.37
CA ILE A 592 23.50 4.82 -2.88
C ILE A 592 22.78 5.85 -3.74
N LYS A 593 21.86 6.59 -3.14
CA LYS A 593 21.02 7.56 -3.82
C LYS A 593 21.32 8.96 -3.36
N ASP A 594 21.36 9.86 -4.33
CA ASP A 594 21.44 11.31 -4.15
C ASP A 594 22.62 11.73 -3.28
N ILE A 595 23.79 11.11 -3.53
CA ILE A 595 24.99 11.41 -2.77
C ILE A 595 25.47 12.84 -3.03
N MET A 596 25.84 13.55 -1.96
CA MET A 596 26.46 14.87 -1.98
C MET A 596 27.92 14.77 -1.51
N ALA A 597 28.75 14.08 -2.29
CA ALA A 597 30.17 13.93 -1.98
C ALA A 597 31.00 14.09 -3.25
N ASP A 598 32.09 14.86 -3.16
CA ASP A 598 33.06 15.05 -4.24
C ASP A 598 33.85 13.76 -4.52
N GLU A 599 34.10 12.99 -3.45
CA GLU A 599 34.73 11.67 -3.47
C GLU A 599 33.96 10.72 -2.55
N LEU A 600 33.83 9.47 -2.98
CA LEU A 600 33.30 8.36 -2.19
C LEU A 600 34.32 7.24 -2.23
N TRP A 601 34.88 6.90 -1.07
CA TRP A 601 35.83 5.80 -0.92
C TRP A 601 35.16 4.63 -0.22
N LEU A 602 35.02 3.50 -0.91
CA LEU A 602 34.43 2.27 -0.37
C LEU A 602 35.49 1.18 -0.25
N GLU A 603 35.35 0.32 0.77
CA GLU A 603 36.13 -0.91 0.91
C GLU A 603 35.19 -2.10 1.10
N PHE A 604 35.17 -3.04 0.17
CA PHE A 604 34.38 -4.26 0.32
C PHE A 604 35.19 -5.34 1.03
N ARG A 605 34.65 -5.90 2.11
CA ARG A 605 35.25 -7.09 2.76
C ARG A 605 35.21 -8.33 1.88
N ASP A 606 34.21 -8.43 1.00
CA ASP A 606 34.08 -9.47 -0.01
C ASP A 606 33.27 -8.93 -1.20
N GLU A 607 33.95 -8.38 -2.20
CA GLU A 607 33.33 -7.85 -3.42
C GLU A 607 32.62 -8.95 -4.23
N SER A 608 33.07 -10.21 -4.13
CA SER A 608 32.57 -11.31 -4.98
C SER A 608 31.09 -11.63 -4.76
N ARG A 609 30.52 -11.16 -3.65
CA ARG A 609 29.13 -11.36 -3.27
C ARG A 609 28.20 -10.25 -3.73
N LEU A 610 28.75 -9.13 -4.23
CA LEU A 610 27.95 -8.00 -4.70
C LEU A 610 27.25 -8.36 -6.01
N GLU A 611 25.93 -8.49 -5.96
CA GLU A 611 25.07 -8.80 -7.11
C GLU A 611 24.52 -7.54 -7.77
N HIS A 612 24.26 -6.51 -6.97
CA HIS A 612 23.71 -5.23 -7.41
C HIS A 612 24.42 -4.04 -6.77
N PHE A 613 24.82 -3.08 -7.60
CA PHE A 613 25.35 -1.78 -7.19
C PHE A 613 24.64 -0.67 -7.97
N GLU A 614 24.07 0.30 -7.25
CA GLU A 614 23.46 1.50 -7.81
C GLU A 614 24.04 2.73 -7.12
N LEU A 615 24.54 3.68 -7.90
CA LEU A 615 24.99 4.99 -7.43
C LEU A 615 24.28 6.09 -8.23
N THR A 616 23.59 6.99 -7.54
CA THR A 616 22.90 8.14 -8.10
C THR A 616 23.42 9.41 -7.45
N LEU A 617 23.51 10.47 -8.24
CA LEU A 617 23.99 11.76 -7.79
C LEU A 617 22.83 12.70 -7.53
N SER A 618 22.97 13.52 -6.49
CA SER A 618 22.01 14.58 -6.24
C SER A 618 22.02 15.57 -7.41
N GLU A 619 20.84 16.03 -7.85
CA GLU A 619 20.72 17.13 -8.81
C GLU A 619 21.40 18.42 -8.33
N TYR A 620 21.65 18.53 -7.02
CA TYR A 620 22.31 19.67 -6.38
C TYR A 620 23.84 19.53 -6.27
N ALA A 621 24.42 18.41 -6.71
CA ALA A 621 25.88 18.29 -6.76
C ALA A 621 26.44 19.44 -7.61
N ALA A 622 27.41 20.18 -7.07
CA ALA A 622 27.99 21.34 -7.74
C ALA A 622 28.54 20.96 -9.13
N ASN A 623 28.72 21.94 -10.02
CA ASN A 623 29.24 21.74 -11.38
C ASN A 623 30.60 21.02 -11.45
N ASP A 624 31.30 20.88 -10.32
CA ASP A 624 32.47 20.04 -10.21
C ASP A 624 32.01 18.57 -10.18
N SER A 625 32.16 17.90 -11.32
CA SER A 625 31.74 16.51 -11.48
C SER A 625 32.49 15.62 -10.48
N PRO A 626 31.81 14.91 -9.57
CA PRO A 626 32.47 14.09 -8.58
C PRO A 626 33.29 12.99 -9.25
N CYS A 627 34.48 12.74 -8.71
CA CYS A 627 35.44 11.81 -9.31
C CYS A 627 35.22 10.39 -8.81
N PHE A 628 34.15 9.72 -9.27
CA PHE A 628 33.99 8.29 -9.03
C PHE A 628 34.76 7.46 -10.06
N THR A 629 35.62 6.59 -9.56
CA THR A 629 36.33 5.57 -10.34
C THR A 629 36.02 4.20 -9.76
N MET A 630 36.34 3.13 -10.48
CA MET A 630 36.26 1.78 -9.91
C MET A 630 37.15 1.66 -8.65
N GLU A 631 38.30 2.35 -8.62
CA GLU A 631 39.19 2.39 -7.44
C GLU A 631 38.53 3.09 -6.25
N THR A 632 37.94 4.28 -6.45
CA THR A 632 37.29 4.99 -5.34
C THR A 632 36.05 4.24 -4.84
N LEU A 633 35.29 3.63 -5.75
CA LEU A 633 34.18 2.76 -5.37
C LEU A 633 34.63 1.40 -4.81
N GLY A 634 35.92 1.10 -4.68
CA GLY A 634 36.42 -0.14 -4.08
C GLY A 634 36.11 -1.40 -4.89
N LEU A 635 35.88 -1.28 -6.20
CA LEU A 635 35.48 -2.37 -7.09
C LEU A 635 36.62 -2.75 -8.04
N HIS A 636 36.97 -4.04 -8.08
CA HIS A 636 37.88 -4.61 -9.07
C HIS A 636 37.16 -4.99 -10.37
N GLN A 637 35.85 -5.28 -10.31
CA GLN A 637 35.01 -5.61 -11.46
C GLN A 637 33.58 -5.08 -11.31
N LYS A 638 32.88 -4.89 -12.43
CA LYS A 638 31.46 -4.49 -12.39
C LYS A 638 30.59 -5.66 -11.90
N PRO A 639 29.74 -5.48 -10.87
CA PRO A 639 28.79 -6.51 -10.44
C PRO A 639 27.76 -6.83 -11.54
N PRO A 640 27.04 -7.96 -11.44
CA PRO A 640 26.07 -8.40 -12.45
C PRO A 640 25.00 -7.35 -12.81
N SER A 641 24.55 -6.58 -11.82
CA SER A 641 23.73 -5.38 -12.01
C SER A 641 24.51 -4.17 -11.48
N PHE A 642 24.84 -3.24 -12.37
CA PHE A 642 25.66 -2.07 -12.05
C PHE A 642 25.07 -0.85 -12.73
N TYR A 643 24.82 0.19 -11.94
CA TYR A 643 24.40 1.50 -12.45
C TYR A 643 25.22 2.59 -11.77
N CYS A 644 26.00 3.33 -12.56
CA CYS A 644 26.74 4.52 -12.14
C CYS A 644 26.93 5.43 -13.36
N PRO A 645 26.13 6.51 -13.50
CA PRO A 645 26.12 7.34 -14.71
C PRO A 645 27.49 7.89 -15.11
N LEU A 646 28.33 8.24 -14.13
CA LEU A 646 29.66 8.79 -14.39
C LEU A 646 30.64 7.76 -14.95
N LEU A 647 30.39 6.46 -14.76
CA LEU A 647 31.24 5.36 -15.23
C LEU A 647 30.72 4.66 -16.48
N GLU A 648 29.54 5.05 -16.98
CA GLU A 648 28.99 4.54 -18.23
C GLU A 648 29.58 5.23 -19.47
N ASN A 649 30.07 6.46 -19.33
CA ASN A 649 30.62 7.26 -20.44
C ASN A 649 32.12 7.01 -20.73
N TYR A 650 32.79 6.18 -19.93
CA TYR A 650 34.20 5.81 -20.14
C TYR A 650 34.28 4.38 -20.69
N HIS A 651 34.02 4.22 -21.99
CA HIS A 651 34.34 3.01 -22.76
C HIS A 651 35.06 3.37 -24.05
#